data_AF-A0A9D2CYH6-F1
#
_entry.id   AF-A0A9D2CYH6-F1
#
_cell.length_a   1.000
_cell.length_b   1.000
_cell.length_c   1.000
_cell.angle_alpha   90.00
_cell.angle_beta   90.00
_cell.angle_gamma   90.00
#
_symmetry.space_group_name_H-M   'P 1'
#
loop_
_entity.id
_entity.type
_entity.pdbx_description
1 polymer ?
#
loop_
_entity_poly.entity_id
_entity_poly.type
_entity_poly.pdbx_seq_one_letter_code
_entity_poly.pdbx_strand_id
1 'polypeptide(L)'
;MGKIKNFCKRNGINLKTPKGWAQFFRRCMQFAKKNKGHLIKSACLKIAGGVPSGEREQEPALTYANIRAACVPKQRELGALAAAIPSLKRQISFTAVVMAEEWGEPLEDLLWDVKKQIFPAKEVLLCGGRRKEGHEGVASEYLRVESTGAALAMATGDYVLFLREGDRLERETLFEMAFEINRRGGEPVAVYTDHDVIGKDGYGDPFFKPGYSPELLLAYDYVCGAYAARREALAQIELNETLPVALFLYDVLLKLAEAGSMYHVAGPLFHLKDRAPCAEDLFAAVRREALARRGGGAVLRKNEYGNPSAETLLRGEPLVSIIIPTCYAQDHIEKCLDSVYGRTSYKNYEVIVADNSRKPKESGEKRLKKYAERGCRILYVNEPFNWARLNNLAAKEAKGEFFLFLNDDTEIITPDWLQRMAAEAARPDVGEVGPLLLFPDGTVQEAGMFLAENGGGAKHWFFGQKEDCRAYRDLLHFRRECSFVTGACAMVERKKFEALGGFDERFAVVSNDAEFGLRLREAGFRNLYLPDVKITHDEKSTRGKKGEAEGEKLAWEVLGEKFCLGDEYFNVYFDRYEPTPVPDVYPPRAMLTGSPTIARNLIKRILLVKLDHIGDNIIAFPAVRKIRSLFPDARIDMLCAPWFKGLWEAQPEIDRVITYEFFTQRSQDGVSADEKELKELMSALKKEHYDLSVHLRRHEETKFIAAQAADYCLAFSGDPEYDEIAFPVPAMRDKRLRVPKWSMRDQLMSLADYLDGEPSFDRPVEVSDETKQKMRAFAAQIPQFSAPIVVGIHAGAGSDFRQWGAQKFARLCNLILSHTPASVVLFGGKGEIPINEEILSGIADKSRAVSVAGMQNLLEFCELVKYTDYFIGNNSGPKHISGIQGVPTLSIDGLSAEQEWSAPGPVHMSVRKVMNCAPCPHYMKEQCPKEGGVCLIRLGAGDVWRALERLMLLYPKHKGEQNG
;
A
#
# COMPACT_ATOMS: atom_id res chain seq x y z
N MET A 1 4.06 42.08 -0.70
CA MET A 1 4.31 42.72 0.61
C MET A 1 3.63 44.09 0.81
N GLY A 2 3.79 45.09 -0.07
CA GLY A 2 3.23 46.45 0.14
C GLY A 2 1.70 46.50 0.36
N LYS A 3 0.93 45.73 -0.43
CA LYS A 3 -0.54 45.62 -0.27
C LYS A 3 -0.97 44.97 1.05
N ILE A 4 -0.20 44.00 1.55
CA ILE A 4 -0.46 43.31 2.83
C ILE A 4 -0.21 44.26 4.00
N LYS A 5 0.89 45.02 3.97
CA LYS A 5 1.18 46.03 4.99
C LYS A 5 0.07 47.09 5.08
N ASN A 6 -0.46 47.55 3.94
CA ASN A 6 -1.58 48.48 3.91
C ASN A 6 -2.90 47.86 4.40
N PHE A 7 -3.17 46.59 4.07
CA PHE A 7 -4.32 45.86 4.60
C PHE A 7 -4.24 45.71 6.12
N CYS A 8 -3.10 45.26 6.66
CA CYS A 8 -2.91 45.10 8.09
C CYS A 8 -3.02 46.42 8.85
N LYS A 9 -2.43 47.50 8.30
CA LYS A 9 -2.53 48.85 8.90
C LYS A 9 -3.96 49.38 8.93
N ARG A 10 -4.74 49.18 7.85
CA ARG A 10 -6.17 49.57 7.79
C ARG A 10 -7.07 48.79 8.75
N ASN A 11 -6.67 47.59 9.13
CA ASN A 11 -7.47 46.68 9.95
C ASN A 11 -6.94 46.51 11.38
N GLY A 12 -5.93 47.29 11.80
CA GLY A 12 -5.34 47.22 13.14
C GLY A 12 -4.59 45.91 13.44
N ILE A 13 -4.15 45.19 12.40
CA ILE A 13 -3.56 43.85 12.53
C ILE A 13 -2.04 43.97 12.71
N ASN A 14 -1.52 43.50 13.84
CA ASN A 14 -0.09 43.46 14.10
C ASN A 14 0.51 42.07 13.78
N LEU A 15 1.08 41.91 12.58
CA LEU A 15 1.72 40.66 12.14
C LEU A 15 3.02 40.28 12.90
N LYS A 16 3.42 41.06 13.91
CA LYS A 16 4.53 40.68 14.81
C LYS A 16 4.08 39.77 15.97
N THR A 17 2.79 39.52 16.14
CA THR A 17 2.27 38.64 17.21
C THR A 17 1.46 37.46 16.64
N PRO A 18 1.44 36.31 17.32
CA PRO A 18 0.63 35.15 16.91
C PRO A 18 -0.87 35.49 16.78
N LYS A 19 -1.40 36.30 17.72
CA LYS A 19 -2.78 36.79 17.67
C LYS A 19 -3.07 37.64 16.42
N GLY A 20 -2.10 38.44 15.97
CA GLY A 20 -2.24 39.24 14.75
C GLY A 20 -2.26 38.39 13.49
N TRP A 21 -1.48 37.30 13.43
CA TRP A 21 -1.57 36.33 12.33
C TRP A 21 -2.93 35.63 12.30
N ALA A 22 -3.43 35.15 13.44
CA ALA A 22 -4.76 34.54 13.52
C ALA A 22 -5.88 35.51 13.10
N GLN A 23 -5.75 36.81 13.41
CA GLN A 23 -6.70 37.84 12.98
C GLN A 23 -6.61 38.14 11.48
N PHE A 24 -5.40 38.13 10.91
CA PHE A 24 -5.17 38.26 9.47
C PHE A 24 -5.82 37.11 8.69
N PHE A 25 -5.56 35.87 9.10
CA PHE A 25 -6.11 34.68 8.45
C PHE A 25 -7.63 34.63 8.51
N ARG A 26 -8.24 34.93 9.67
CA ARG A 26 -9.71 34.99 9.79
C ARG A 26 -10.33 36.00 8.83
N ARG A 27 -9.73 37.18 8.65
CA ARG A 27 -10.23 38.18 7.69
C ARG A 27 -10.01 37.78 6.24
N CYS A 28 -8.88 37.15 5.91
CA CYS A 28 -8.65 36.60 4.58
C CYS A 28 -9.66 35.49 4.23
N MET A 29 -9.96 34.61 5.18
CA MET A 29 -10.94 33.53 5.02
C MET A 29 -12.36 34.08 4.87
N GLN A 30 -12.75 35.08 5.65
CA GLN A 30 -14.04 35.78 5.47
C GLN A 30 -14.14 36.46 4.10
N PHE A 31 -13.06 37.06 3.61
CA PHE A 31 -13.02 37.70 2.29
C PHE A 31 -13.09 36.67 1.14
N ALA A 32 -12.44 35.51 1.29
CA ALA A 32 -12.50 34.42 0.33
C ALA A 32 -13.90 33.78 0.28
N LYS A 33 -14.54 33.59 1.44
CA LYS A 33 -15.92 33.05 1.55
C LYS A 33 -16.94 33.98 0.88
N LYS A 34 -16.73 35.29 0.95
CA LYS A 34 -17.63 36.30 0.37
C LYS A 34 -17.48 36.46 -1.16
N ASN A 35 -16.35 36.06 -1.74
CA ASN A 35 -16.04 36.30 -3.16
C ASN A 35 -15.80 35.02 -4.00
N LYS A 36 -16.11 33.82 -3.48
CA LYS A 36 -15.99 32.51 -4.18
C LYS A 36 -14.68 32.31 -4.97
N GLY A 37 -13.55 32.86 -4.49
CA GLY A 37 -12.28 32.85 -5.24
C GLY A 37 -11.31 31.76 -4.78
N HIS A 38 -11.21 30.65 -5.53
CA HIS A 38 -10.30 29.52 -5.27
C HIS A 38 -8.81 29.93 -5.19
N LEU A 39 -8.40 30.90 -6.01
CA LEU A 39 -7.03 31.44 -6.08
C LEU A 39 -6.58 32.16 -4.80
N ILE A 40 -7.48 32.82 -4.07
CA ILE A 40 -7.14 33.55 -2.84
C ILE A 40 -6.95 32.57 -1.68
N LYS A 41 -7.75 31.49 -1.62
CA LYS A 41 -7.60 30.41 -0.64
C LYS A 41 -6.24 29.71 -0.81
N SER A 42 -5.86 29.38 -2.04
CA SER A 42 -4.54 28.79 -2.38
C SER A 42 -3.36 29.72 -2.03
N ALA A 43 -3.48 31.02 -2.30
CA ALA A 43 -2.43 31.99 -1.96
C ALA A 43 -2.27 32.19 -0.44
N CYS A 44 -3.37 32.13 0.33
CA CYS A 44 -3.32 32.20 1.79
C CYS A 44 -2.71 30.92 2.42
N LEU A 45 -3.02 29.75 1.87
CA LEU A 45 -2.43 28.46 2.30
C LEU A 45 -0.91 28.41 2.03
N LYS A 46 -0.44 28.95 0.89
CA LYS A 46 1.00 29.05 0.59
C LYS A 46 1.77 29.97 1.55
N ILE A 47 1.11 30.96 2.16
CA ILE A 47 1.72 31.87 3.15
C ILE A 47 1.66 31.28 4.57
N ALA A 48 0.68 30.42 4.86
CA ALA A 48 0.49 29.77 6.16
C ALA A 48 1.52 28.65 6.46
N GLY A 49 2.18 28.09 5.44
CA GLY A 49 3.20 27.04 5.57
C GLY A 49 4.51 27.44 6.27
N GLY A 50 4.53 28.55 7.02
CA GLY A 50 5.71 29.09 7.72
C GLY A 50 5.54 29.34 9.22
N VAL A 51 4.46 28.86 9.85
CA VAL A 51 4.30 28.95 11.32
C VAL A 51 4.25 27.53 11.91
N PRO A 52 5.13 27.20 12.87
CA PRO A 52 5.00 25.97 13.65
C PRO A 52 3.90 26.20 14.69
N SER A 53 2.68 25.78 14.39
CA SER A 53 1.63 25.58 15.39
C SER A 53 1.41 24.09 15.58
N GLY A 54 1.68 23.62 16.80
CA GLY A 54 1.52 22.23 17.24
C GLY A 54 0.06 21.81 17.41
N GLU A 55 -0.71 21.87 16.33
CA GLU A 55 -2.03 21.22 16.24
C GLU A 55 -2.04 20.41 14.93
N ARG A 56 -1.97 19.07 15.06
CA ARG A 56 -2.18 18.12 13.96
C ARG A 56 -3.66 18.13 13.56
N GLU A 57 -4.14 19.17 12.90
CA GLU A 57 -5.32 19.04 12.04
C GLU A 57 -4.83 18.66 10.64
N GLN A 58 -4.66 17.36 10.40
CA GLN A 58 -4.50 16.82 9.05
C GLN A 58 -5.86 16.94 8.35
N GLU A 59 -5.99 17.80 7.34
CA GLU A 59 -7.21 17.83 6.50
C GLU A 59 -7.39 16.44 5.85
N PRO A 60 -8.47 15.68 6.12
CA PRO A 60 -8.65 14.30 5.62
C PRO A 60 -8.55 14.18 4.09
N ALA A 61 -8.97 15.23 3.37
CA ALA A 61 -8.89 15.31 1.91
C ALA A 61 -7.44 15.29 1.37
N LEU A 62 -6.50 15.89 2.11
CA LEU A 62 -5.07 15.91 1.72
C LEU A 62 -4.44 14.53 1.89
N THR A 63 -4.81 13.81 2.96
CA THR A 63 -4.30 12.46 3.23
C THR A 63 -4.81 11.46 2.20
N TYR A 64 -6.10 11.49 1.86
CA TYR A 64 -6.64 10.61 0.82
C TYR A 64 -6.04 10.90 -0.56
N ALA A 65 -5.93 12.18 -0.95
CA ALA A 65 -5.29 12.55 -2.21
C ALA A 65 -3.84 12.06 -2.30
N ASN A 66 -3.09 12.13 -1.20
CA ASN A 66 -1.71 11.61 -1.14
C ASN A 66 -1.65 10.08 -1.25
N ILE A 67 -2.59 9.35 -0.65
CA ILE A 67 -2.67 7.88 -0.76
C ILE A 67 -3.10 7.46 -2.15
N ARG A 68 -4.14 8.08 -2.71
CA ARG A 68 -4.52 7.84 -4.11
C ARG A 68 -3.36 8.16 -5.04
N ALA A 69 -2.63 9.25 -4.81
CA ALA A 69 -1.41 9.53 -5.56
C ALA A 69 -0.31 8.48 -5.34
N ALA A 70 -0.20 7.82 -4.20
CA ALA A 70 0.77 6.74 -4.01
C ALA A 70 0.39 5.43 -4.71
N CYS A 71 -0.91 5.15 -4.87
CA CYS A 71 -1.41 3.91 -5.45
C CYS A 71 -1.61 4.02 -6.96
N VAL A 72 -2.21 5.13 -7.41
CA VAL A 72 -2.66 5.29 -8.79
C VAL A 72 -1.47 5.71 -9.66
N PRO A 73 -1.07 4.88 -10.65
CA PRO A 73 -0.01 5.21 -11.57
C PRO A 73 -0.41 6.43 -12.41
N LYS A 74 0.54 7.33 -12.64
CA LYS A 74 0.36 8.39 -13.62
C LYS A 74 0.27 7.78 -15.02
N GLN A 75 -0.36 8.48 -15.95
CA GLN A 75 -0.56 8.00 -17.31
C GLN A 75 0.74 7.54 -18.02
N ARG A 76 1.86 8.20 -17.75
CA ARG A 76 3.19 7.80 -18.24
C ARG A 76 3.60 6.39 -17.76
N GLU A 77 3.29 6.07 -16.51
CA GLU A 77 3.59 4.77 -15.90
C GLU A 77 2.75 3.65 -16.50
N LEU A 78 1.48 3.93 -16.82
CA LEU A 78 0.57 2.97 -17.43
C LEU A 78 1.14 2.38 -18.73
N GLY A 79 1.82 3.19 -19.55
CA GLY A 79 2.52 2.70 -20.75
C GLY A 79 3.66 1.73 -20.44
N ALA A 80 4.48 2.04 -19.43
CA ALA A 80 5.57 1.17 -19.00
C ALA A 80 5.07 -0.13 -18.34
N LEU A 81 3.97 -0.07 -17.58
CA LEU A 81 3.32 -1.24 -17.01
C LEU A 81 2.72 -2.12 -18.12
N ALA A 82 2.02 -1.53 -19.09
CA ALA A 82 1.46 -2.25 -20.23
C ALA A 82 2.54 -2.99 -21.04
N ALA A 83 3.69 -2.35 -21.27
CA ALA A 83 4.82 -2.97 -21.96
C ALA A 83 5.44 -4.16 -21.18
N ALA A 84 5.28 -4.20 -19.85
CA ALA A 84 5.78 -5.27 -19.00
C ALA A 84 4.81 -6.45 -18.83
N ILE A 85 3.54 -6.32 -19.23
CA ILE A 85 2.52 -7.39 -19.09
C ILE A 85 2.96 -8.73 -19.71
N PRO A 86 3.54 -8.78 -20.93
CA PRO A 86 3.97 -10.04 -21.53
C PRO A 86 5.06 -10.78 -20.73
N SER A 87 5.81 -10.05 -19.89
CA SER A 87 6.88 -10.60 -19.06
C SER A 87 6.36 -11.32 -17.81
N LEU A 88 5.07 -11.17 -17.46
CA LEU A 88 4.49 -11.86 -16.31
C LEU A 88 4.54 -13.37 -16.51
N LYS A 89 5.03 -14.07 -15.49
CA LYS A 89 5.24 -15.53 -15.50
C LYS A 89 3.98 -16.32 -15.88
N ARG A 90 2.80 -15.84 -15.45
CA ARG A 90 1.49 -16.39 -15.79
C ARG A 90 0.67 -15.32 -16.49
N GLN A 91 0.15 -15.69 -17.66
CA GLN A 91 -0.80 -14.90 -18.41
C GLN A 91 -2.20 -15.17 -17.82
N ILE A 92 -2.53 -14.42 -16.76
CA ILE A 92 -3.85 -14.48 -16.11
C ILE A 92 -4.89 -13.79 -16.99
N SER A 93 -6.13 -14.26 -16.98
CA SER A 93 -7.24 -13.60 -17.68
C SER A 93 -8.43 -13.39 -16.76
N PHE A 94 -9.19 -12.31 -17.01
CA PHE A 94 -10.38 -11.96 -16.22
C PHE A 94 -11.63 -11.97 -17.09
N THR A 95 -12.72 -12.51 -16.54
CA THR A 95 -14.09 -12.25 -17.01
C THR A 95 -14.74 -11.22 -16.08
N ALA A 96 -15.26 -10.12 -16.63
CA ALA A 96 -16.01 -9.15 -15.84
C ALA A 96 -17.51 -9.48 -15.90
N VAL A 97 -18.12 -9.80 -14.75
CA VAL A 97 -19.56 -10.07 -14.63
C VAL A 97 -20.21 -8.84 -14.03
N VAL A 98 -20.99 -8.12 -14.84
CA VAL A 98 -21.62 -6.85 -14.46
C VAL A 98 -23.10 -7.09 -14.16
N MET A 99 -23.50 -6.86 -12.92
CA MET A 99 -24.88 -6.95 -12.45
C MET A 99 -25.55 -5.58 -12.60
N ALA A 100 -26.54 -5.49 -13.47
CA ALA A 100 -27.26 -4.26 -13.77
C ALA A 100 -28.78 -4.42 -13.66
N GLU A 101 -29.44 -3.42 -13.11
CA GLU A 101 -30.90 -3.34 -13.00
C GLU A 101 -31.51 -2.57 -14.19
N GLU A 102 -30.84 -1.52 -14.66
CA GLU A 102 -31.25 -0.70 -15.80
C GLU A 102 -30.03 -0.25 -16.64
N TRP A 103 -30.15 -0.24 -17.97
CA TRP A 103 -29.07 0.26 -18.82
C TRP A 103 -29.15 1.78 -18.94
N GLY A 104 -28.29 2.47 -18.19
CA GLY A 104 -28.16 3.93 -18.18
C GLY A 104 -26.72 4.40 -17.92
N GLU A 105 -26.55 5.69 -17.66
CA GLU A 105 -25.22 6.32 -17.49
C GLU A 105 -24.29 5.62 -16.47
N PRO A 106 -24.74 5.16 -15.29
CA PRO A 106 -23.87 4.48 -14.33
C PRO A 106 -23.29 3.16 -14.84
N LEU A 107 -24.06 2.41 -15.66
CA LEU A 107 -23.58 1.20 -16.32
C LEU A 107 -22.55 1.54 -17.39
N GLU A 108 -22.81 2.57 -18.19
CA GLU A 108 -21.90 3.02 -19.25
C GLU A 108 -20.56 3.51 -18.69
N ASP A 109 -20.56 4.25 -17.57
CA ASP A 109 -19.33 4.70 -16.91
C ASP A 109 -18.52 3.53 -16.34
N LEU A 110 -19.17 2.53 -15.75
CA LEU A 110 -18.49 1.31 -15.32
C LEU A 110 -17.89 0.53 -16.50
N LEU A 111 -18.66 0.30 -17.56
CA LEU A 111 -18.19 -0.42 -18.74
C LEU A 111 -17.03 0.31 -19.43
N TRP A 112 -17.04 1.63 -19.36
CA TRP A 112 -15.92 2.45 -19.80
C TRP A 112 -14.66 2.23 -18.96
N ASP A 113 -14.78 2.18 -17.63
CA ASP A 113 -13.65 1.89 -16.75
C ASP A 113 -13.09 0.48 -17.00
N VAL A 114 -13.95 -0.51 -17.25
CA VAL A 114 -13.55 -1.89 -17.61
C VAL A 114 -12.83 -1.92 -18.96
N LYS A 115 -13.34 -1.19 -19.96
CA LYS A 115 -12.72 -1.10 -21.30
C LYS A 115 -11.33 -0.45 -21.24
N LYS A 116 -11.10 0.45 -20.29
CA LYS A 116 -9.86 1.22 -20.11
C LYS A 116 -8.82 0.60 -19.18
N GLN A 117 -9.07 -0.61 -18.70
CA GLN A 117 -8.07 -1.30 -17.88
C GLN A 117 -6.79 -1.51 -18.70
N ILE A 118 -5.64 -1.18 -18.13
CA ILE A 118 -4.33 -1.45 -18.78
C ILE A 118 -4.09 -2.93 -19.01
N PHE A 119 -4.74 -3.75 -18.17
CA PHE A 119 -4.81 -5.18 -18.30
C PHE A 119 -6.25 -5.53 -18.70
N PRO A 120 -6.52 -5.75 -20.01
CA PRO A 120 -7.89 -5.84 -20.49
C PRO A 120 -8.60 -7.08 -19.91
N ALA A 121 -9.89 -6.91 -19.58
CA ALA A 121 -10.76 -8.05 -19.35
C ALA A 121 -10.88 -8.85 -20.66
N LYS A 122 -10.81 -10.18 -20.56
CA LYS A 122 -10.95 -11.09 -21.71
C LYS A 122 -12.34 -11.00 -22.31
N GLU A 123 -13.34 -10.86 -21.45
CA GLU A 123 -14.74 -10.66 -21.84
C GLU A 123 -15.53 -9.96 -20.73
N VAL A 124 -16.69 -9.44 -21.10
CA VAL A 124 -17.65 -8.80 -20.19
C VAL A 124 -19.03 -9.43 -20.41
N LEU A 125 -19.65 -9.89 -19.32
CA LEU A 125 -20.98 -10.51 -19.32
C LEU A 125 -21.95 -9.62 -18.52
N LEU A 126 -23.03 -9.18 -19.16
CA LEU A 126 -24.03 -8.31 -18.55
C LEU A 126 -25.20 -9.14 -18.01
N CYS A 127 -25.31 -9.24 -16.69
CA CYS A 127 -26.42 -9.90 -16.01
C CYS A 127 -27.60 -8.94 -15.84
N GLY A 128 -28.75 -9.27 -16.46
CA GLY A 128 -30.01 -8.54 -16.23
C GLY A 128 -30.15 -7.24 -17.01
N GLY A 129 -30.83 -6.25 -16.41
CA GLY A 129 -31.04 -4.90 -16.96
C GLY A 129 -32.18 -4.77 -17.98
N ARG A 130 -33.10 -3.80 -17.79
CA ARG A 130 -33.95 -3.33 -18.91
C ARG A 130 -33.20 -2.26 -19.69
N ARG A 131 -33.19 -2.37 -21.02
CA ARG A 131 -32.64 -1.30 -21.88
C ARG A 131 -33.57 -0.09 -21.80
N LYS A 132 -33.04 1.05 -21.36
CA LYS A 132 -33.79 2.30 -21.36
C LYS A 132 -34.06 2.75 -22.79
N GLU A 133 -35.28 3.18 -23.10
CA GLU A 133 -35.65 3.68 -24.43
C GLU A 133 -34.73 4.84 -24.84
N GLY A 134 -34.18 4.79 -26.06
CA GLY A 134 -33.28 5.81 -26.60
C GLY A 134 -31.80 5.69 -26.21
N HIS A 135 -31.40 4.74 -25.36
CA HIS A 135 -29.98 4.49 -25.05
C HIS A 135 -29.33 3.49 -26.04
N GLU A 136 -28.32 3.93 -26.79
CA GLU A 136 -27.44 3.11 -27.65
C GLU A 136 -25.96 3.25 -27.25
N GLY A 137 -25.61 2.76 -26.04
CA GLY A 137 -24.25 2.85 -25.48
C GLY A 137 -23.39 1.59 -25.64
N VAL A 138 -22.21 1.59 -25.01
CA VAL A 138 -21.21 0.49 -25.04
C VAL A 138 -21.81 -0.81 -24.50
N ALA A 139 -22.82 -0.72 -23.61
CA ALA A 139 -23.56 -1.90 -23.12
C ALA A 139 -24.14 -2.78 -24.24
N SER A 140 -24.48 -2.19 -25.40
CA SER A 140 -25.01 -2.94 -26.54
C SER A 140 -23.98 -3.80 -27.28
N GLU A 141 -22.68 -3.61 -27.01
CA GLU A 141 -21.58 -4.39 -27.58
C GLU A 141 -21.33 -5.69 -26.81
N TYR A 142 -21.86 -5.82 -25.59
CA TYR A 142 -21.58 -6.94 -24.69
C TYR A 142 -22.72 -7.95 -24.63
N LEU A 143 -22.36 -9.20 -24.32
CA LEU A 143 -23.32 -10.30 -24.21
C LEU A 143 -24.20 -10.12 -22.97
N ARG A 144 -25.52 -10.11 -23.19
CA ARG A 144 -26.51 -10.15 -22.11
C ARG A 144 -26.83 -11.59 -21.73
N VAL A 145 -26.84 -11.86 -20.43
CA VAL A 145 -27.14 -13.16 -19.84
C VAL A 145 -28.26 -13.04 -18.81
N GLU A 146 -29.02 -14.12 -18.65
CA GLU A 146 -30.26 -14.10 -17.86
C GLU A 146 -30.02 -14.08 -16.35
N SER A 147 -28.89 -14.63 -15.88
CA SER A 147 -28.57 -14.75 -14.46
C SER A 147 -27.06 -14.76 -14.22
N THR A 148 -26.64 -14.59 -12.96
CA THR A 148 -25.22 -14.65 -12.59
C THR A 148 -24.66 -16.06 -12.72
N GLY A 149 -25.44 -17.10 -12.40
CA GLY A 149 -25.07 -18.49 -12.65
C GLY A 149 -24.86 -18.79 -14.13
N ALA A 150 -25.72 -18.26 -15.00
CA ALA A 150 -25.53 -18.36 -16.45
C ALA A 150 -24.25 -17.64 -16.91
N ALA A 151 -23.96 -16.46 -16.37
CA ALA A 151 -22.72 -15.74 -16.64
C ALA A 151 -21.48 -16.57 -16.26
N LEU A 152 -21.49 -17.18 -15.07
CA LEU A 152 -20.38 -18.00 -14.56
C LEU A 152 -20.17 -19.27 -15.38
N ALA A 153 -21.24 -19.88 -15.89
CA ALA A 153 -21.15 -21.03 -16.80
C ALA A 153 -20.52 -20.66 -18.15
N MET A 154 -20.66 -19.40 -18.59
CA MET A 154 -20.07 -18.88 -19.83
C MET A 154 -18.68 -18.28 -19.64
N ALA A 155 -18.30 -17.92 -18.42
CA ALA A 155 -17.03 -17.28 -18.13
C ALA A 155 -15.83 -18.15 -18.55
N THR A 156 -14.89 -17.55 -19.27
CA THR A 156 -13.70 -18.18 -19.84
C THR A 156 -12.39 -17.61 -19.28
N GLY A 157 -12.44 -16.59 -18.44
CA GLY A 157 -11.30 -16.06 -17.69
C GLY A 157 -10.87 -17.00 -16.56
N ASP A 158 -9.60 -16.92 -16.18
CA ASP A 158 -9.07 -17.66 -15.02
C ASP A 158 -9.69 -17.14 -13.71
N TYR A 159 -9.97 -15.84 -13.67
CA TYR A 159 -10.63 -15.16 -12.56
C TYR A 159 -11.89 -14.42 -13.05
N VAL A 160 -12.88 -14.30 -12.18
CA VAL A 160 -14.12 -13.58 -12.41
C VAL A 160 -14.19 -12.40 -11.45
N LEU A 161 -14.39 -11.19 -11.98
CA LEU A 161 -14.63 -9.98 -11.21
C LEU A 161 -16.12 -9.66 -11.24
N PHE A 162 -16.75 -9.56 -10.07
CA PHE A 162 -18.14 -9.15 -9.95
C PHE A 162 -18.22 -7.63 -9.79
N LEU A 163 -19.06 -6.99 -10.61
CA LEU A 163 -19.22 -5.55 -10.65
C LEU A 163 -20.71 -5.18 -10.55
N ARG A 164 -21.04 -4.14 -9.81
CA ARG A 164 -22.42 -3.61 -9.73
C ARG A 164 -22.51 -2.33 -10.53
N GLU A 165 -23.64 -2.09 -11.19
CA GLU A 165 -23.87 -0.82 -11.88
C GLU A 165 -23.57 0.41 -10.98
N GLY A 166 -22.74 1.32 -11.48
CA GLY A 166 -22.29 2.53 -10.78
C GLY A 166 -21.07 2.36 -9.86
N ASP A 167 -20.57 1.14 -9.64
CA ASP A 167 -19.19 0.97 -9.14
C ASP A 167 -18.20 1.56 -10.18
N ARG A 168 -17.00 1.97 -9.74
CA ARG A 168 -15.94 2.53 -10.61
C ARG A 168 -14.61 1.84 -10.31
N LEU A 169 -13.73 1.79 -11.31
CA LEU A 169 -12.42 1.14 -11.21
C LEU A 169 -11.30 2.13 -11.56
N GLU A 170 -10.17 2.05 -10.85
CA GLU A 170 -8.92 2.66 -11.33
C GLU A 170 -8.40 1.87 -12.55
N ARG A 171 -7.55 2.48 -13.40
CA ARG A 171 -7.15 1.89 -14.70
C ARG A 171 -6.24 0.66 -14.55
N GLU A 172 -5.60 0.53 -13.40
CA GLU A 172 -4.64 -0.50 -13.05
C GLU A 172 -5.23 -1.64 -12.21
N THR A 173 -6.53 -1.60 -11.87
CA THR A 173 -7.14 -2.55 -10.93
C THR A 173 -6.91 -4.01 -11.34
N LEU A 174 -7.21 -4.36 -12.59
CA LEU A 174 -6.98 -5.72 -13.08
C LEU A 174 -5.50 -6.09 -13.16
N PHE A 175 -4.63 -5.12 -13.43
CA PHE A 175 -3.18 -5.32 -13.46
C PHE A 175 -2.62 -5.63 -12.07
N GLU A 176 -2.98 -4.84 -11.05
CA GLU A 176 -2.51 -5.06 -9.68
C GLU A 176 -3.02 -6.40 -9.12
N MET A 177 -4.26 -6.76 -9.45
CA MET A 177 -4.79 -8.10 -9.15
C MET A 177 -3.98 -9.20 -9.84
N ALA A 178 -3.72 -9.08 -11.15
CA ALA A 178 -2.92 -10.05 -11.90
C ALA A 178 -1.47 -10.16 -11.37
N PHE A 179 -0.89 -9.01 -10.98
CA PHE A 179 0.44 -8.92 -10.40
C PHE A 179 0.51 -9.66 -9.07
N GLU A 180 -0.44 -9.42 -8.15
CA GLU A 180 -0.47 -10.13 -6.86
C GLU A 180 -0.72 -11.64 -7.05
N ILE A 181 -1.62 -12.03 -7.95
CA ILE A 181 -1.83 -13.45 -8.31
C ILE A 181 -0.52 -14.07 -8.81
N ASN A 182 0.23 -13.39 -9.69
CA ASN A 182 1.52 -13.85 -10.19
C ASN A 182 2.55 -14.00 -9.07
N ARG A 183 2.66 -12.99 -8.20
CA ARG A 183 3.55 -12.95 -7.04
C ARG A 183 3.28 -14.11 -6.08
N ARG A 184 2.01 -14.47 -5.91
CA ARG A 184 1.53 -15.59 -5.08
C ARG A 184 1.46 -16.93 -5.81
N GLY A 185 2.11 -17.07 -6.97
CA GLY A 185 2.18 -18.39 -7.61
C GLY A 185 0.88 -18.86 -8.28
N GLY A 186 -0.12 -17.99 -8.49
CA GLY A 186 -1.43 -18.39 -9.01
C GLY A 186 -2.27 -19.23 -8.03
N GLU A 187 -1.88 -19.23 -6.76
CA GLU A 187 -2.55 -19.97 -5.68
C GLU A 187 -3.88 -19.36 -5.18
N PRO A 188 -4.05 -18.02 -5.11
CA PRO A 188 -5.24 -17.43 -4.47
C PRO A 188 -6.56 -17.89 -5.11
N VAL A 189 -7.54 -18.29 -4.29
CA VAL A 189 -8.92 -18.51 -4.76
C VAL A 189 -9.68 -17.20 -4.91
N ALA A 190 -9.24 -16.13 -4.23
CA ALA A 190 -9.72 -14.78 -4.45
C ALA A 190 -8.64 -13.75 -4.11
N VAL A 191 -8.68 -12.62 -4.82
CA VAL A 191 -7.92 -11.41 -4.47
C VAL A 191 -8.89 -10.26 -4.30
N TYR A 192 -8.69 -9.43 -3.29
CA TYR A 192 -9.52 -8.25 -3.02
C TYR A 192 -8.66 -7.01 -2.80
N THR A 193 -9.22 -5.83 -3.05
CA THR A 193 -8.48 -4.55 -2.91
C THR A 193 -9.04 -3.72 -1.78
N ASP A 194 -8.33 -2.67 -1.35
CA ASP A 194 -8.97 -1.57 -0.63
C ASP A 194 -10.05 -0.93 -1.52
N HIS A 195 -11.01 -0.24 -0.90
CA HIS A 195 -12.03 0.48 -1.66
C HIS A 195 -12.28 1.87 -1.09
N ASP A 196 -12.88 2.72 -1.92
CA ASP A 196 -13.53 3.96 -1.50
C ASP A 196 -15.05 3.89 -1.76
N VAL A 197 -15.80 4.82 -1.19
CA VAL A 197 -17.22 4.99 -1.44
C VAL A 197 -17.44 6.33 -2.15
N ILE A 198 -18.20 6.30 -3.25
CA ILE A 198 -18.49 7.47 -4.07
C ILE A 198 -19.50 8.36 -3.31
N GLY A 199 -19.03 9.49 -2.79
CA GLY A 199 -19.84 10.51 -2.14
C GLY A 199 -20.39 11.54 -3.13
N LYS A 200 -21.18 12.50 -2.61
CA LYS A 200 -21.74 13.61 -3.41
C LYS A 200 -20.67 14.51 -4.04
N ASP A 201 -19.53 14.65 -3.35
CA ASP A 201 -18.39 15.48 -3.79
C ASP A 201 -17.29 14.63 -4.47
N GLY A 202 -17.60 13.38 -4.84
CA GLY A 202 -16.65 12.39 -5.37
C GLY A 202 -16.10 11.45 -4.29
N TYR A 203 -14.90 10.96 -4.54
CA TYR A 203 -14.14 10.04 -3.68
C TYR A 203 -13.79 10.68 -2.32
N GLY A 204 -13.95 9.96 -1.20
CA GLY A 204 -13.71 10.59 0.12
C GLY A 204 -13.89 9.77 1.40
N ASP A 205 -14.20 8.48 1.33
CA ASP A 205 -14.35 7.58 2.49
C ASP A 205 -13.62 6.24 2.31
N PRO A 206 -12.27 6.26 2.14
CA PRO A 206 -11.48 5.08 1.86
C PRO A 206 -11.50 4.10 3.03
N PHE A 207 -11.52 2.80 2.70
CA PHE A 207 -11.31 1.72 3.64
C PHE A 207 -10.08 0.90 3.26
N PHE A 208 -9.02 1.13 4.00
CA PHE A 208 -7.76 0.39 4.04
C PHE A 208 -7.94 -0.86 4.90
N LYS A 209 -8.07 -2.00 4.24
CA LYS A 209 -8.38 -3.30 4.79
C LYS A 209 -7.11 -3.98 5.28
N PRO A 210 -7.20 -4.86 6.28
CA PRO A 210 -6.11 -5.77 6.61
C PRO A 210 -5.93 -6.81 5.48
N GLY A 211 -4.85 -7.57 5.57
CA GLY A 211 -4.76 -8.90 4.98
C GLY A 211 -5.90 -9.81 5.45
N TYR A 212 -6.01 -11.00 4.85
CA TYR A 212 -7.20 -11.83 5.01
C TYR A 212 -7.44 -12.19 6.47
N SER A 213 -8.52 -11.65 7.02
CA SER A 213 -8.99 -11.84 8.39
C SER A 213 -10.34 -12.56 8.37
N PRO A 214 -10.40 -13.90 8.50
CA PRO A 214 -11.67 -14.62 8.54
C PRO A 214 -12.52 -14.31 9.78
N GLU A 215 -11.93 -13.97 10.92
CA GLU A 215 -12.71 -13.52 12.09
C GLU A 215 -13.43 -12.20 11.77
N LEU A 216 -12.71 -11.22 11.18
CA LEU A 216 -13.33 -9.96 10.77
C LEU A 216 -14.33 -10.18 9.65
N LEU A 217 -14.06 -11.08 8.69
CA LEU A 217 -14.98 -11.36 7.58
C LEU A 217 -16.30 -11.96 8.09
N LEU A 218 -16.25 -12.82 9.10
CA LEU A 218 -17.46 -13.36 9.74
C LEU A 218 -18.22 -12.30 10.55
N ALA A 219 -17.54 -11.29 11.08
CA ALA A 219 -18.17 -10.22 11.85
C ALA A 219 -18.69 -9.06 10.99
N TYR A 220 -18.03 -8.78 9.87
CA TYR A 220 -18.19 -7.58 9.07
C TYR A 220 -17.82 -7.86 7.61
N ASP A 221 -18.71 -7.56 6.65
CA ASP A 221 -18.38 -7.63 5.22
C ASP A 221 -17.45 -6.47 4.86
N TYR A 222 -16.18 -6.59 5.25
CA TYR A 222 -15.19 -5.54 5.05
C TYR A 222 -14.69 -5.49 3.60
N VAL A 223 -14.95 -6.53 2.80
CA VAL A 223 -14.53 -6.61 1.39
C VAL A 223 -15.52 -5.89 0.48
N CYS A 224 -16.82 -6.00 0.75
CA CYS A 224 -17.90 -5.27 0.06
C CYS A 224 -17.97 -5.49 -1.47
N GLY A 225 -17.60 -6.68 -1.96
CA GLY A 225 -17.65 -7.01 -3.39
C GLY A 225 -16.45 -6.58 -4.23
N ALA A 226 -15.47 -5.87 -3.66
CA ALA A 226 -14.24 -5.45 -4.35
C ALA A 226 -13.22 -6.59 -4.47
N TYR A 227 -13.59 -7.69 -5.14
CA TYR A 227 -12.75 -8.89 -5.29
C TYR A 227 -12.89 -9.57 -6.66
N ALA A 228 -11.82 -10.22 -7.10
CA ALA A 228 -11.82 -11.18 -8.20
C ALA A 228 -11.63 -12.60 -7.65
N ALA A 229 -12.43 -13.54 -8.13
CA ALA A 229 -12.46 -14.91 -7.63
C ALA A 229 -12.08 -15.91 -8.73
N ARG A 230 -11.31 -16.93 -8.37
CA ARG A 230 -10.85 -17.96 -9.30
C ARG A 230 -12.04 -18.75 -9.83
N ARG A 231 -12.15 -18.85 -11.16
CA ARG A 231 -13.29 -19.49 -11.82
C ARG A 231 -13.48 -20.94 -11.40
N GLU A 232 -12.40 -21.70 -11.25
CA GLU A 232 -12.50 -23.09 -10.80
C GLU A 232 -13.08 -23.20 -9.38
N ALA A 233 -12.75 -22.27 -8.48
CA ALA A 233 -13.28 -22.25 -7.12
C ALA A 233 -14.77 -21.86 -7.11
N LEU A 234 -15.15 -20.88 -7.95
CA LEU A 234 -16.56 -20.48 -8.13
C LEU A 234 -17.42 -21.63 -8.65
N ALA A 235 -16.88 -22.52 -9.49
CA ALA A 235 -17.61 -23.68 -10.01
C ALA A 235 -17.87 -24.77 -8.96
N GLN A 236 -17.19 -24.71 -7.79
CA GLN A 236 -17.35 -25.69 -6.71
C GLN A 236 -18.30 -25.22 -5.61
N ILE A 237 -18.81 -23.99 -5.67
CA ILE A 237 -19.70 -23.43 -4.64
C ILE A 237 -21.14 -23.35 -5.16
N GLU A 238 -22.10 -23.56 -4.26
CA GLU A 238 -23.51 -23.35 -4.55
C GLU A 238 -23.85 -21.85 -4.48
N LEU A 239 -24.54 -21.32 -5.50
CA LEU A 239 -24.90 -19.91 -5.60
C LEU A 239 -26.35 -19.68 -5.14
N ASN A 240 -26.57 -18.69 -4.28
CA ASN A 240 -27.90 -18.28 -3.87
C ASN A 240 -28.32 -16.96 -4.54
N GLU A 241 -28.79 -17.06 -5.79
CA GLU A 241 -29.19 -15.89 -6.60
C GLU A 241 -30.49 -15.21 -6.12
N THR A 242 -31.14 -15.76 -5.09
CA THR A 242 -32.33 -15.11 -4.48
C THR A 242 -31.94 -13.98 -3.52
N LEU A 243 -30.68 -13.94 -3.10
CA LEU A 243 -30.16 -12.90 -2.22
C LEU A 243 -30.03 -11.56 -2.97
N PRO A 244 -30.27 -10.43 -2.29
CA PRO A 244 -29.83 -9.12 -2.76
C PRO A 244 -28.34 -9.13 -3.11
N VAL A 245 -27.94 -8.38 -4.14
CA VAL A 245 -26.58 -8.43 -4.71
C VAL A 245 -25.47 -8.30 -3.66
N ALA A 246 -25.60 -7.39 -2.69
CA ALA A 246 -24.60 -7.24 -1.62
C ALA A 246 -24.45 -8.52 -0.77
N LEU A 247 -25.55 -9.18 -0.41
CA LEU A 247 -25.55 -10.41 0.36
C LEU A 247 -25.10 -11.62 -0.49
N PHE A 248 -25.48 -11.65 -1.76
CA PHE A 248 -24.98 -12.64 -2.72
C PHE A 248 -23.46 -12.62 -2.79
N LEU A 249 -22.86 -11.43 -2.98
CA LEU A 249 -21.41 -11.27 -3.05
C LEU A 249 -20.71 -11.64 -1.74
N TYR A 250 -21.32 -11.34 -0.59
CA TYR A 250 -20.80 -11.71 0.71
C TYR A 250 -20.89 -13.22 0.99
N ASP A 251 -22.00 -13.88 0.61
CA ASP A 251 -22.16 -15.33 0.72
C ASP A 251 -21.15 -16.08 -0.17
N VAL A 252 -20.99 -15.65 -1.42
CA VAL A 252 -19.95 -16.17 -2.33
C VAL A 252 -18.57 -16.02 -1.71
N LEU A 253 -18.27 -14.85 -1.15
CA LEU A 253 -16.98 -14.59 -0.52
C LEU A 253 -16.72 -15.50 0.70
N LEU A 254 -17.73 -15.73 1.55
CA LEU A 254 -17.63 -16.66 2.68
C LEU A 254 -17.38 -18.10 2.23
N LYS A 255 -18.00 -18.54 1.13
CA LYS A 255 -17.80 -19.87 0.53
C LYS A 255 -16.42 -20.00 -0.11
N LEU A 256 -15.92 -18.96 -0.79
CA LEU A 256 -14.56 -18.93 -1.33
C LEU A 256 -13.51 -18.98 -0.22
N ALA A 257 -13.73 -18.22 0.87
CA ALA A 257 -12.90 -18.23 2.06
C ALA A 257 -12.80 -19.62 2.74
N GLU A 258 -13.80 -20.49 2.54
CA GLU A 258 -13.80 -21.89 2.99
C GLU A 258 -13.07 -22.83 2.00
N ALA A 259 -13.00 -22.44 0.72
CA ALA A 259 -12.41 -23.24 -0.35
C ALA A 259 -10.88 -23.05 -0.49
N GLY A 260 -10.32 -21.93 -0.03
CA GLY A 260 -8.87 -21.71 -0.09
C GLY A 260 -8.41 -20.31 0.32
N SER A 261 -7.18 -19.97 -0.06
CA SER A 261 -6.51 -18.75 0.39
C SER A 261 -7.00 -17.50 -0.35
N MET A 262 -7.29 -16.44 0.41
CA MET A 262 -7.57 -15.11 -0.11
C MET A 262 -6.41 -14.16 0.14
N TYR A 263 -6.19 -13.21 -0.77
CA TYR A 263 -5.11 -12.24 -0.63
C TYR A 263 -5.56 -10.80 -0.89
N HIS A 264 -4.97 -9.88 -0.13
CA HIS A 264 -5.24 -8.46 -0.21
C HIS A 264 -4.25 -7.75 -1.15
N VAL A 265 -4.79 -6.91 -2.03
CA VAL A 265 -4.07 -5.96 -2.90
C VAL A 265 -4.27 -4.56 -2.33
N ALA A 266 -3.24 -4.02 -1.68
CA ALA A 266 -3.35 -2.71 -1.04
C ALA A 266 -3.52 -1.59 -2.08
N GLY A 267 -4.40 -0.63 -1.77
CA GLY A 267 -4.70 0.54 -2.59
C GLY A 267 -6.18 0.63 -2.95
N PRO A 268 -6.80 1.84 -2.91
CA PRO A 268 -8.23 2.02 -3.18
C PRO A 268 -8.50 1.95 -4.69
N LEU A 269 -8.31 0.77 -5.26
CA LEU A 269 -8.42 0.48 -6.70
C LEU A 269 -9.89 0.30 -7.15
N PHE A 270 -10.80 0.23 -6.19
CA PHE A 270 -12.22 -0.02 -6.40
C PHE A 270 -13.03 1.06 -5.70
N HIS A 271 -14.04 1.61 -6.36
CA HIS A 271 -14.90 2.66 -5.81
C HIS A 271 -16.34 2.20 -5.84
N LEU A 272 -16.92 1.99 -4.67
CA LEU A 272 -18.29 1.52 -4.52
C LEU A 272 -19.26 2.69 -4.74
N LYS A 273 -20.30 2.51 -5.57
CA LYS A 273 -21.40 3.48 -5.69
C LYS A 273 -21.97 3.83 -4.32
N ASP A 274 -22.22 2.80 -3.54
CA ASP A 274 -22.69 2.83 -2.18
C ASP A 274 -22.40 1.49 -1.48
N ARG A 275 -22.64 1.47 -0.16
CA ARG A 275 -22.71 0.26 0.65
C ARG A 275 -24.16 -0.05 1.04
N ALA A 276 -25.10 0.02 0.07
CA ALA A 276 -26.55 -0.04 0.25
C ALA A 276 -26.97 -0.70 1.58
N PRO A 277 -27.65 0.04 2.48
CA PRO A 277 -27.97 -0.47 3.81
C PRO A 277 -28.85 -1.71 3.67
N CYS A 278 -28.28 -2.87 3.97
CA CYS A 278 -29.05 -4.09 4.13
C CYS A 278 -29.30 -4.32 5.62
N ALA A 279 -30.48 -4.85 5.96
CA ALA A 279 -30.81 -5.14 7.35
C ALA A 279 -29.81 -6.12 7.94
N GLU A 280 -29.28 -5.80 9.12
CA GLU A 280 -28.30 -6.63 9.84
C GLU A 280 -28.80 -8.08 10.06
N ASP A 281 -30.11 -8.27 10.21
CA ASP A 281 -30.71 -9.60 10.37
C ASP A 281 -30.48 -10.52 9.15
N LEU A 282 -30.38 -9.95 7.94
CA LEU A 282 -30.09 -10.71 6.73
C LEU A 282 -28.59 -11.07 6.66
N PHE A 283 -27.69 -10.15 7.00
CA PHE A 283 -26.26 -10.46 7.14
C PHE A 283 -26.03 -11.55 8.21
N ALA A 284 -26.73 -11.46 9.33
CA ALA A 284 -26.68 -12.46 10.39
C ALA A 284 -27.18 -13.84 9.92
N ALA A 285 -28.17 -13.90 9.01
CA ALA A 285 -28.62 -15.16 8.42
C ALA A 285 -27.53 -15.81 7.55
N VAL A 286 -26.89 -15.04 6.66
CA VAL A 286 -25.78 -15.51 5.81
C VAL A 286 -24.60 -16.01 6.67
N ARG A 287 -24.24 -15.28 7.73
CA ARG A 287 -23.19 -15.70 8.67
C ARG A 287 -23.54 -16.98 9.41
N ARG A 288 -24.80 -17.14 9.86
CA ARG A 288 -25.25 -18.39 10.52
C ARG A 288 -25.13 -19.59 9.58
N GLU A 289 -25.43 -19.42 8.30
CA GLU A 289 -25.24 -20.47 7.30
C GLU A 289 -23.76 -20.82 7.13
N ALA A 290 -22.87 -19.82 7.05
CA ALA A 290 -21.43 -20.03 7.00
C ALA A 290 -20.90 -20.77 8.24
N LEU A 291 -21.35 -20.39 9.45
CA LEU A 291 -21.00 -21.09 10.69
C LEU A 291 -21.49 -22.55 10.68
N ALA A 292 -22.67 -22.81 10.11
CA ALA A 292 -23.20 -24.17 9.96
C ALA A 292 -22.32 -25.02 9.02
N ARG A 293 -21.89 -24.47 7.87
CA ARG A 293 -20.95 -25.14 6.94
C ARG A 293 -19.59 -25.43 7.58
N ARG A 294 -19.14 -24.56 8.50
CA ARG A 294 -17.91 -24.74 9.30
C ARG A 294 -18.07 -25.69 10.50
N GLY A 295 -19.16 -26.45 10.56
CA GLY A 295 -19.35 -27.53 11.55
C GLY A 295 -20.13 -27.15 12.81
N GLY A 296 -20.77 -25.96 12.85
CA GLY A 296 -21.75 -25.60 13.89
C GLY A 296 -21.19 -25.48 15.32
N GLY A 297 -19.87 -25.41 15.48
CA GLY A 297 -19.20 -25.30 16.78
C GLY A 297 -19.12 -23.87 17.35
N ALA A 298 -19.75 -22.90 16.69
CA ALA A 298 -19.74 -21.49 17.08
C ALA A 298 -21.13 -20.88 16.98
N VAL A 299 -21.36 -19.82 17.76
CA VAL A 299 -22.63 -19.09 17.81
C VAL A 299 -22.41 -17.61 17.52
N LEU A 300 -23.28 -17.03 16.71
CA LEU A 300 -23.26 -15.61 16.44
C LEU A 300 -23.92 -14.86 17.61
N ARG A 301 -23.17 -13.97 18.26
CA ARG A 301 -23.65 -13.06 19.31
C ARG A 301 -23.36 -11.61 18.97
N LYS A 302 -23.96 -10.70 19.73
CA LYS A 302 -23.54 -9.30 19.77
C LYS A 302 -22.71 -9.08 21.03
N ASN A 303 -21.58 -8.41 20.91
CA ASN A 303 -20.82 -7.97 22.07
C ASN A 303 -21.46 -6.75 22.75
N GLU A 304 -20.83 -6.28 23.82
CA GLU A 304 -21.32 -5.14 24.61
C GLU A 304 -21.41 -3.83 23.79
N TYR A 305 -20.67 -3.72 22.69
CA TYR A 305 -20.68 -2.57 21.78
C TYR A 305 -21.68 -2.70 20.63
N GLY A 306 -22.40 -3.83 20.55
CA GLY A 306 -23.41 -4.13 19.55
C GLY A 306 -22.88 -4.82 18.29
N ASN A 307 -21.58 -5.13 18.24
CA ASN A 307 -20.93 -5.72 17.07
C ASN A 307 -21.14 -7.24 17.02
N PRO A 308 -21.35 -7.82 15.83
CA PRO A 308 -21.40 -9.27 15.64
C PRO A 308 -20.07 -9.93 16.02
N SER A 309 -20.14 -11.06 16.71
CA SER A 309 -19.00 -11.89 17.10
C SER A 309 -19.38 -13.37 16.96
N ALA A 310 -18.57 -14.14 16.24
CA ALA A 310 -18.74 -15.58 16.09
C ALA A 310 -17.97 -16.28 17.22
N GLU A 311 -18.64 -16.60 18.32
CA GLU A 311 -18.00 -17.19 19.50
C GLU A 311 -17.95 -18.72 19.41
N THR A 312 -16.75 -19.31 19.51
CA THR A 312 -16.57 -20.76 19.57
C THR A 312 -17.10 -21.30 20.90
N LEU A 313 -17.76 -22.45 20.88
CA LEU A 313 -18.21 -23.13 22.08
C LEU A 313 -17.15 -24.13 22.54
N LEU A 314 -16.63 -23.92 23.75
CA LEU A 314 -15.71 -24.87 24.39
C LEU A 314 -16.41 -26.21 24.62
N ARG A 315 -15.79 -27.31 24.21
CA ARG A 315 -16.28 -28.66 24.46
C ARG A 315 -15.72 -29.19 25.78
N GLY A 316 -16.60 -29.65 26.66
CA GLY A 316 -16.22 -30.14 27.98
C GLY A 316 -15.69 -29.02 28.88
N GLU A 317 -14.87 -29.41 29.87
CA GLU A 317 -14.22 -28.49 30.79
C GLU A 317 -12.74 -28.88 30.91
N PRO A 318 -11.92 -28.70 29.86
CA PRO A 318 -10.50 -29.06 29.86
C PRO A 318 -9.71 -28.30 30.93
N LEU A 319 -8.68 -28.92 31.49
CA LEU A 319 -7.86 -28.27 32.52
C LEU A 319 -7.04 -27.13 31.90
N VAL A 320 -7.11 -25.94 32.48
CA VAL A 320 -6.26 -24.80 32.12
C VAL A 320 -5.19 -24.59 33.19
N SER A 321 -3.91 -24.55 32.80
CA SER A 321 -2.82 -24.20 33.71
C SER A 321 -2.46 -22.73 33.55
N ILE A 322 -2.74 -21.93 34.58
CA ILE A 322 -2.35 -20.52 34.68
C ILE A 322 -0.91 -20.46 35.18
N ILE A 323 0.00 -19.94 34.37
CA ILE A 323 1.43 -19.86 34.62
C ILE A 323 1.81 -18.39 34.85
N ILE A 324 2.34 -18.09 36.03
CA ILE A 324 2.66 -16.72 36.45
C ILE A 324 4.14 -16.64 36.86
N PRO A 325 5.03 -16.09 36.02
CA PRO A 325 6.38 -15.77 36.44
C PRO A 325 6.37 -14.51 37.31
N THR A 326 7.13 -14.52 38.41
CA THR A 326 7.24 -13.35 39.29
C THR A 326 8.65 -13.18 39.81
N CYS A 327 9.08 -11.93 39.98
CA CYS A 327 10.27 -11.57 40.77
C CYS A 327 9.91 -10.98 42.14
N TYR A 328 8.63 -11.03 42.50
CA TYR A 328 8.05 -10.44 43.71
C TYR A 328 8.34 -8.93 43.85
N ALA A 329 8.17 -8.20 42.74
CA ALA A 329 8.22 -6.75 42.76
C ALA A 329 6.91 -6.20 43.35
N GLN A 330 7.00 -5.47 44.46
CA GLN A 330 5.85 -4.87 45.15
C GLN A 330 4.81 -5.93 45.62
N ASP A 331 3.52 -5.57 45.62
CA ASP A 331 2.40 -6.41 46.05
C ASP A 331 1.55 -6.92 44.86
N HIS A 332 2.09 -6.90 43.63
CA HIS A 332 1.33 -7.17 42.40
C HIS A 332 0.80 -8.61 42.32
N ILE A 333 1.67 -9.59 42.57
CA ILE A 333 1.31 -11.01 42.48
C ILE A 333 0.11 -11.37 43.36
N GLU A 334 -0.04 -10.72 44.52
CA GLU A 334 -1.20 -10.96 45.39
C GLU A 334 -2.49 -10.41 44.80
N LYS A 335 -2.47 -9.21 44.21
CA LYS A 335 -3.62 -8.65 43.50
C LYS A 335 -4.00 -9.53 42.31
N CYS A 336 -3.01 -9.98 41.54
CA CYS A 336 -3.20 -10.91 40.44
C CYS A 336 -3.88 -12.20 40.91
N LEU A 337 -3.30 -12.89 41.90
CA LEU A 337 -3.86 -14.13 42.45
C LEU A 337 -5.24 -13.92 43.08
N ASP A 338 -5.45 -12.85 43.85
CA ASP A 338 -6.74 -12.53 44.45
C ASP A 338 -7.82 -12.29 43.37
N SER A 339 -7.47 -11.62 42.26
CA SER A 339 -8.38 -11.43 41.13
C SER A 339 -8.66 -12.74 40.38
N VAL A 340 -7.63 -13.58 40.14
CA VAL A 340 -7.78 -14.90 39.50
C VAL A 340 -8.73 -15.77 40.29
N TYR A 341 -8.49 -15.97 41.59
CA TYR A 341 -9.37 -16.82 42.40
C TYR A 341 -10.72 -16.18 42.73
N GLY A 342 -10.79 -14.84 42.78
CA GLY A 342 -11.99 -14.10 43.19
C GLY A 342 -12.99 -13.85 42.05
N ARG A 343 -12.52 -13.75 40.80
CA ARG A 343 -13.36 -13.36 39.66
C ARG A 343 -13.55 -14.45 38.60
N THR A 344 -12.66 -15.44 38.53
CA THR A 344 -12.75 -16.51 37.51
C THR A 344 -13.97 -17.41 37.76
N SER A 345 -14.84 -17.51 36.77
CA SER A 345 -16.04 -18.35 36.82
C SER A 345 -15.75 -19.80 36.43
N TYR A 346 -14.83 -20.03 35.50
CA TYR A 346 -14.36 -21.36 35.05
C TYR A 346 -13.79 -22.18 36.22
N LYS A 347 -14.07 -23.49 36.31
CA LYS A 347 -13.75 -24.28 37.51
C LYS A 347 -12.54 -25.18 37.36
N ASN A 348 -12.31 -25.73 36.17
CA ASN A 348 -11.19 -26.65 35.97
C ASN A 348 -9.88 -25.94 35.60
N TYR A 349 -9.25 -25.28 36.57
CA TYR A 349 -7.93 -24.68 36.38
C TYR A 349 -6.97 -24.97 37.54
N GLU A 350 -5.67 -24.90 37.26
CA GLU A 350 -4.61 -24.88 38.27
C GLU A 350 -3.78 -23.60 38.10
N VAL A 351 -3.10 -23.19 39.18
CA VAL A 351 -2.23 -22.01 39.17
C VAL A 351 -0.81 -22.43 39.55
N ILE A 352 0.17 -22.04 38.73
CA ILE A 352 1.59 -22.31 38.92
C ILE A 352 2.34 -20.98 38.91
N VAL A 353 2.98 -20.65 40.03
CA VAL A 353 3.81 -19.46 40.17
C VAL A 353 5.27 -19.85 40.06
N ALA A 354 6.00 -19.29 39.09
CA ALA A 354 7.45 -19.42 38.99
C ALA A 354 8.13 -18.22 39.67
N ASP A 355 8.53 -18.42 40.93
CA ASP A 355 9.13 -17.37 41.77
C ASP A 355 10.64 -17.30 41.54
N ASN A 356 11.10 -16.18 40.98
CA ASN A 356 12.51 -15.84 40.74
C ASN A 356 13.01 -14.71 41.67
N SER A 357 12.38 -14.49 42.82
CA SER A 357 12.83 -13.51 43.80
C SER A 357 14.19 -13.90 44.39
N ARG A 358 15.27 -13.32 43.84
CA ARG A 358 16.64 -13.55 44.33
C ARG A 358 16.78 -12.99 45.75
N LYS A 359 16.93 -13.91 46.71
CA LYS A 359 16.73 -13.79 48.16
C LYS A 359 15.24 -13.88 48.53
N PRO A 360 14.78 -15.02 49.10
CA PRO A 360 13.55 -15.02 49.86
C PRO A 360 13.80 -14.10 51.05
N LYS A 361 13.35 -12.84 50.98
CA LYS A 361 12.93 -12.20 52.22
C LYS A 361 11.90 -13.19 52.77
N GLU A 362 11.99 -13.57 54.04
CA GLU A 362 10.99 -14.43 54.69
C GLU A 362 9.52 -14.04 54.41
N SER A 363 9.27 -12.82 53.90
CA SER A 363 7.99 -12.35 53.39
C SER A 363 7.45 -13.08 52.14
N GLY A 364 8.25 -13.47 51.15
CA GLY A 364 7.72 -14.04 49.88
C GLY A 364 7.05 -15.41 50.07
N GLU A 365 7.78 -16.35 50.67
CA GLU A 365 7.24 -17.68 51.02
C GLU A 365 6.06 -17.59 51.98
N LYS A 366 6.13 -16.74 53.03
CA LYS A 366 5.02 -16.53 53.97
C LYS A 366 3.78 -15.95 53.29
N ARG A 367 3.94 -15.03 52.33
CA ARG A 367 2.83 -14.38 51.62
C ARG A 367 2.18 -15.28 50.57
N LEU A 368 2.98 -16.09 49.86
CA LEU A 368 2.43 -17.07 48.91
C LEU A 368 1.83 -18.30 49.58
N LYS A 369 2.19 -18.59 50.84
CA LYS A 369 1.69 -19.73 51.61
C LYS A 369 0.16 -19.84 51.60
N LYS A 370 -0.55 -18.71 51.79
CA LYS A 370 -2.03 -18.68 51.78
C LYS A 370 -2.62 -19.12 50.43
N TYR A 371 -1.89 -18.94 49.32
CA TYR A 371 -2.32 -19.41 48.00
C TYR A 371 -1.93 -20.86 47.76
N ALA A 372 -0.79 -21.31 48.31
CA ALA A 372 -0.44 -22.73 48.29
C ALA A 372 -1.50 -23.59 49.00
N GLU A 373 -2.04 -23.09 50.12
CA GLU A 373 -3.18 -23.70 50.83
C GLU A 373 -4.48 -23.71 49.99
N ARG A 374 -4.59 -22.85 48.98
CA ARG A 374 -5.69 -22.80 48.00
C ARG A 374 -5.43 -23.62 46.74
N GLY A 375 -4.34 -24.38 46.68
CA GLY A 375 -3.97 -25.23 45.54
C GLY A 375 -3.01 -24.57 44.54
N CYS A 376 -2.47 -23.38 44.82
CA CYS A 376 -1.42 -22.77 44.01
C CYS A 376 -0.10 -23.55 44.14
N ARG A 377 0.50 -23.95 43.03
CA ARG A 377 1.81 -24.58 43.02
C ARG A 377 2.89 -23.52 42.87
N ILE A 378 3.91 -23.55 43.73
CA ILE A 378 5.01 -22.57 43.68
C ILE A 378 6.29 -23.29 43.28
N LEU A 379 6.89 -22.84 42.18
CA LEU A 379 8.19 -23.27 41.69
C LEU A 379 9.23 -22.19 42.00
N TYR A 380 10.13 -22.47 42.94
CA TYR A 380 11.21 -21.56 43.29
C TYR A 380 12.38 -21.75 42.33
N VAL A 381 12.71 -20.70 41.56
CA VAL A 381 13.76 -20.72 40.53
C VAL A 381 14.88 -19.76 40.93
N ASN A 382 16.01 -20.31 41.38
CA ASN A 382 17.20 -19.53 41.76
C ASN A 382 18.20 -19.39 40.60
N GLU A 383 17.74 -18.85 39.47
CA GLU A 383 18.52 -18.63 38.24
C GLU A 383 18.59 -17.11 37.92
N PRO A 384 19.44 -16.65 36.97
CA PRO A 384 19.27 -15.34 36.34
C PRO A 384 17.87 -15.14 35.77
N PHE A 385 17.34 -13.92 35.93
CA PHE A 385 16.02 -13.60 35.41
C PHE A 385 15.99 -13.83 33.90
N ASN A 386 15.03 -14.63 33.48
CA ASN A 386 14.73 -14.92 32.09
C ASN A 386 13.26 -15.32 32.03
N TRP A 387 12.43 -14.44 31.47
CA TRP A 387 10.98 -14.62 31.43
C TRP A 387 10.59 -15.90 30.67
N ALA A 388 11.20 -16.13 29.50
CA ALA A 388 10.97 -17.32 28.69
C ALA A 388 11.32 -18.61 29.44
N ARG A 389 12.46 -18.61 30.14
CA ARG A 389 12.92 -19.73 30.98
C ARG A 389 11.95 -20.06 32.11
N LEU A 390 11.47 -19.05 32.84
CA LEU A 390 10.54 -19.22 33.95
C LEU A 390 9.22 -19.85 33.48
N ASN A 391 8.68 -19.35 32.36
CA ASN A 391 7.48 -19.90 31.75
C ASN A 391 7.68 -21.33 31.26
N ASN A 392 8.81 -21.64 30.59
CA ASN A 392 9.12 -22.98 30.12
C ASN A 392 9.26 -23.99 31.28
N LEU A 393 9.85 -23.58 32.40
CA LEU A 393 9.98 -24.42 33.59
C LEU A 393 8.62 -24.72 34.23
N ALA A 394 7.77 -23.70 34.39
CA ALA A 394 6.42 -23.89 34.92
C ALA A 394 5.53 -24.71 33.96
N ALA A 395 5.65 -24.52 32.64
CA ALA A 395 4.91 -25.28 31.64
C ALA A 395 5.23 -26.79 31.68
N LYS A 396 6.46 -27.17 32.02
CA LYS A 396 6.84 -28.59 32.20
C LYS A 396 6.14 -29.24 33.40
N GLU A 397 5.86 -28.47 34.44
CA GLU A 397 5.17 -28.93 35.66
C GLU A 397 3.64 -28.88 35.53
N ALA A 398 3.13 -28.22 34.49
CA ALA A 398 1.73 -28.03 34.22
C ALA A 398 1.05 -29.30 33.68
N LYS A 399 -0.22 -29.50 34.06
CA LYS A 399 -1.04 -30.66 33.69
C LYS A 399 -2.18 -30.31 32.73
N GLY A 400 -2.43 -29.02 32.54
CA GLY A 400 -3.50 -28.52 31.68
C GLY A 400 -3.34 -28.90 30.22
N GLU A 401 -4.46 -28.96 29.53
CA GLU A 401 -4.54 -29.07 28.08
C GLU A 401 -4.26 -27.72 27.41
N PHE A 402 -4.47 -26.63 28.15
CA PHE A 402 -4.15 -25.26 27.76
C PHE A 402 -3.19 -24.62 28.75
N PHE A 403 -2.22 -23.88 28.23
CA PHE A 403 -1.35 -23.01 29.01
C PHE A 403 -1.82 -21.58 28.85
N LEU A 404 -2.00 -20.89 29.96
CA LEU A 404 -2.24 -19.46 30.00
C LEU A 404 -1.06 -18.80 30.71
N PHE A 405 -0.24 -18.07 29.97
CA PHE A 405 0.84 -17.25 30.50
C PHE A 405 0.26 -15.90 30.93
N LEU A 406 0.51 -15.50 32.17
CA LEU A 406 -0.06 -14.31 32.77
C LEU A 406 1.01 -13.59 33.60
N ASN A 407 1.21 -12.29 33.36
CA ASN A 407 2.12 -11.51 34.18
C ASN A 407 1.55 -11.29 35.59
N ASP A 408 2.45 -11.11 36.57
CA ASP A 408 2.10 -10.96 37.98
C ASP A 408 1.48 -9.59 38.33
N ASP A 409 1.51 -8.62 37.42
CA ASP A 409 0.94 -7.27 37.51
C ASP A 409 -0.36 -7.10 36.73
N THR A 410 -1.14 -8.17 36.62
CA THR A 410 -2.46 -8.20 35.98
C THR A 410 -3.61 -8.32 36.99
N GLU A 411 -4.79 -7.79 36.65
CA GLU A 411 -6.03 -7.95 37.41
C GLU A 411 -7.18 -8.35 36.47
N ILE A 412 -7.85 -9.47 36.75
CA ILE A 412 -8.93 -10.02 35.91
C ILE A 412 -10.17 -9.13 35.96
N ILE A 413 -10.78 -8.81 34.82
CA ILE A 413 -12.07 -8.08 34.75
C ILE A 413 -13.20 -9.04 34.35
N THR A 414 -13.05 -9.73 33.22
CA THR A 414 -14.09 -10.60 32.64
C THR A 414 -14.17 -11.93 33.40
N PRO A 415 -15.30 -12.31 34.03
CA PRO A 415 -15.38 -13.54 34.84
C PRO A 415 -15.17 -14.85 34.06
N ASP A 416 -15.72 -14.96 32.85
CA ASP A 416 -15.66 -16.16 31.98
C ASP A 416 -14.46 -16.16 31.02
N TRP A 417 -13.43 -15.34 31.30
CA TRP A 417 -12.25 -15.16 30.46
C TRP A 417 -11.55 -16.46 30.06
N LEU A 418 -11.28 -17.38 31.00
CA LEU A 418 -10.63 -18.66 30.71
C LEU A 418 -11.46 -19.51 29.74
N GLN A 419 -12.78 -19.55 29.93
CA GLN A 419 -13.67 -20.33 29.06
C GLN A 419 -13.65 -19.79 27.63
N ARG A 420 -13.73 -18.46 27.47
CA ARG A 420 -13.70 -17.79 26.16
C ARG A 420 -12.36 -17.99 25.47
N MET A 421 -11.25 -17.79 26.17
CA MET A 421 -9.91 -17.97 25.61
C MET A 421 -9.65 -19.44 25.25
N ALA A 422 -10.03 -20.38 26.12
CA ALA A 422 -9.84 -21.82 25.85
C ALA A 422 -10.68 -22.28 24.65
N ALA A 423 -11.89 -21.75 24.48
CA ALA A 423 -12.73 -22.08 23.33
C ALA A 423 -12.04 -21.74 21.99
N GLU A 424 -11.39 -20.59 21.92
CA GLU A 424 -10.69 -20.16 20.72
C GLU A 424 -9.33 -20.84 20.56
N ALA A 425 -8.55 -21.00 21.64
CA ALA A 425 -7.27 -21.69 21.60
C ALA A 425 -7.41 -23.18 21.23
N ALA A 426 -8.57 -23.80 21.51
CA ALA A 426 -8.89 -25.18 21.14
C ALA A 426 -9.06 -25.37 19.62
N ARG A 427 -9.21 -24.30 18.85
CA ARG A 427 -9.40 -24.40 17.41
C ARG A 427 -8.11 -24.92 16.73
N PRO A 428 -8.19 -25.89 15.81
CA PRO A 428 -7.00 -26.47 15.18
C PRO A 428 -6.11 -25.47 14.46
N ASP A 429 -6.68 -24.38 13.96
CA ASP A 429 -6.04 -23.34 13.16
C ASP A 429 -5.60 -22.10 13.96
N VAL A 430 -5.83 -22.08 15.28
CA VAL A 430 -5.47 -20.98 16.17
C VAL A 430 -4.23 -21.34 17.00
N GLY A 431 -3.24 -20.45 17.00
CA GLY A 431 -1.96 -20.62 17.68
C GLY A 431 -2.04 -20.13 19.12
N GLU A 432 -2.20 -18.82 19.29
CA GLU A 432 -2.41 -18.17 20.58
C GLU A 432 -3.59 -17.19 20.54
N VAL A 433 -4.14 -16.90 21.72
CA VAL A 433 -5.20 -15.90 21.89
C VAL A 433 -4.88 -14.96 23.04
N GLY A 434 -5.20 -13.68 22.87
CA GLY A 434 -4.96 -12.62 23.85
C GLY A 434 -6.19 -11.72 24.05
N PRO A 435 -6.34 -11.13 25.25
CA PRO A 435 -7.46 -10.27 25.61
C PRO A 435 -7.25 -8.81 25.17
N LEU A 436 -8.25 -7.96 25.44
CA LEU A 436 -8.07 -6.52 25.57
C LEU A 436 -7.37 -6.22 26.90
N LEU A 437 -6.17 -5.66 26.81
CA LEU A 437 -5.44 -5.16 27.98
C LEU A 437 -5.72 -3.67 28.17
N LEU A 438 -6.09 -3.32 29.39
CA LEU A 438 -6.34 -1.94 29.81
C LEU A 438 -5.31 -1.52 30.85
N PHE A 439 -4.89 -0.25 30.78
CA PHE A 439 -4.22 0.38 31.89
C PHE A 439 -5.17 0.57 33.09
N PRO A 440 -4.65 0.78 34.31
CA PRO A 440 -5.49 1.04 35.49
C PRO A 440 -6.41 2.27 35.36
N ASP A 441 -6.13 3.19 34.43
CA ASP A 441 -6.96 4.35 34.14
C ASP A 441 -8.08 4.08 33.10
N GLY A 442 -8.22 2.83 32.63
CA GLY A 442 -9.21 2.41 31.66
C GLY A 442 -8.85 2.71 30.20
N THR A 443 -7.65 3.23 29.93
CA THR A 443 -7.18 3.38 28.55
C THR A 443 -6.63 2.05 28.00
N VAL A 444 -6.76 1.86 26.69
CA VAL A 444 -6.28 0.67 25.99
C VAL A 444 -4.76 0.63 26.05
N GLN A 445 -4.22 -0.48 26.56
CA GLN A 445 -2.80 -0.78 26.45
C GLN A 445 -2.54 -1.65 25.22
N GLU A 446 -3.37 -2.66 24.99
CA GLU A 446 -3.19 -3.58 23.87
C GLU A 446 -4.52 -4.15 23.37
N ALA A 447 -4.68 -4.11 22.05
CA ALA A 447 -5.73 -4.79 21.32
C ALA A 447 -5.14 -5.72 20.24
N GLY A 448 -4.16 -6.54 20.63
CA GLY A 448 -3.25 -7.29 19.75
C GLY A 448 -2.03 -6.47 19.28
N MET A 449 -1.04 -7.18 18.73
CA MET A 449 0.22 -6.58 18.27
C MET A 449 0.34 -6.53 16.74
N PHE A 450 1.07 -5.54 16.23
CA PHE A 450 1.49 -5.48 14.83
C PHE A 450 2.99 -5.19 14.67
N LEU A 451 3.55 -5.66 13.56
CA LEU A 451 4.95 -5.48 13.18
C LEU A 451 5.19 -4.10 12.57
N ALA A 452 6.34 -3.50 12.88
CA ALA A 452 6.75 -2.23 12.30
C ALA A 452 8.28 -2.15 12.19
N GLU A 453 8.78 -1.56 11.09
CA GLU A 453 10.22 -1.40 10.85
C GLU A 453 10.86 -0.25 11.68
N ASN A 454 10.38 0.00 12.89
CA ASN A 454 10.87 1.04 13.79
C ASN A 454 10.84 0.57 15.26
N GLY A 455 11.64 1.22 16.10
CA GLY A 455 11.74 0.85 17.52
C GLY A 455 12.15 -0.61 17.73
N GLY A 456 11.49 -1.30 18.64
CA GLY A 456 11.69 -2.73 18.94
C GLY A 456 11.08 -3.70 17.92
N GLY A 457 10.59 -3.23 16.76
CA GLY A 457 10.08 -4.09 15.68
C GLY A 457 8.58 -4.38 15.70
N ALA A 458 7.87 -3.97 16.76
CA ALA A 458 6.43 -4.18 16.91
C ALA A 458 5.78 -3.11 17.80
N LYS A 459 4.45 -3.02 17.75
CA LYS A 459 3.62 -2.05 18.47
C LYS A 459 2.27 -2.62 18.88
N HIS A 460 1.69 -2.01 19.91
CA HIS A 460 0.34 -2.32 20.39
C HIS A 460 -0.71 -1.57 19.56
N TRP A 461 -1.74 -2.28 19.09
CA TRP A 461 -2.91 -1.65 18.49
C TRP A 461 -3.67 -0.80 19.51
N PHE A 462 -4.13 0.38 19.07
CA PHE A 462 -4.97 1.31 19.84
C PHE A 462 -4.36 1.79 21.18
N PHE A 463 -3.04 1.67 21.37
CA PHE A 463 -2.35 2.12 22.57
C PHE A 463 -2.73 3.57 22.96
N GLY A 464 -3.13 3.76 24.22
CA GLY A 464 -3.51 5.03 24.82
C GLY A 464 -4.90 5.55 24.42
N GLN A 465 -5.67 4.80 23.61
CA GLN A 465 -7.04 5.16 23.28
C GLN A 465 -7.99 4.86 24.45
N LYS A 466 -9.18 5.45 24.42
CA LYS A 466 -10.24 5.03 25.34
C LYS A 466 -10.78 3.65 24.95
N GLU A 467 -11.22 2.89 25.93
CA GLU A 467 -11.86 1.59 25.74
C GLU A 467 -13.08 1.66 24.81
N ASP A 468 -13.85 2.75 24.79
CA ASP A 468 -15.04 2.93 23.93
C ASP A 468 -14.73 3.55 22.55
N CYS A 469 -13.44 3.60 22.17
CA CYS A 469 -13.01 4.23 20.93
C CYS A 469 -13.52 3.49 19.69
N ARG A 470 -14.35 4.19 18.89
CA ARG A 470 -14.90 3.65 17.62
C ARG A 470 -14.07 4.03 16.38
N ALA A 471 -12.78 4.30 16.57
CA ALA A 471 -11.89 4.69 15.47
C ALA A 471 -11.84 3.59 14.41
N TYR A 472 -11.73 4.04 13.15
CA TYR A 472 -11.50 3.19 12.00
C TYR A 472 -12.44 1.99 11.88
N ARG A 473 -13.74 2.26 11.66
CA ARG A 473 -14.80 1.22 11.52
C ARG A 473 -14.91 0.29 12.73
N ASP A 474 -14.66 0.82 13.92
CA ASP A 474 -14.85 0.10 15.18
C ASP A 474 -13.95 -1.14 15.36
N LEU A 475 -12.81 -1.18 14.66
CA LEU A 475 -11.87 -2.32 14.67
C LEU A 475 -11.36 -2.72 16.06
N LEU A 476 -11.40 -1.81 17.04
CA LEU A 476 -11.09 -2.13 18.45
C LEU A 476 -12.05 -3.18 19.02
N HIS A 477 -13.31 -3.14 18.61
CA HIS A 477 -14.38 -3.97 19.17
C HIS A 477 -14.73 -5.18 18.30
N PHE A 478 -13.89 -5.50 17.32
CA PHE A 478 -14.01 -6.72 16.52
C PHE A 478 -12.93 -7.71 16.92
N ARG A 479 -13.35 -8.96 17.10
CA ARG A 479 -12.43 -10.08 17.14
C ARG A 479 -11.72 -10.16 15.79
N ARG A 480 -10.40 -10.29 15.82
CA ARG A 480 -9.58 -10.31 14.61
C ARG A 480 -8.25 -10.98 14.87
N GLU A 481 -7.61 -11.34 13.78
CA GLU A 481 -6.23 -11.76 13.74
C GLU A 481 -5.31 -10.59 14.10
N CYS A 482 -4.18 -10.95 14.68
CA CYS A 482 -3.04 -10.08 14.92
C CYS A 482 -1.75 -10.86 14.65
N SER A 483 -0.61 -10.16 14.62
CA SER A 483 0.65 -10.85 14.37
C SER A 483 1.06 -11.73 15.54
N PHE A 484 0.81 -11.27 16.76
CA PHE A 484 1.00 -11.97 18.02
C PHE A 484 0.25 -11.20 19.12
N VAL A 485 0.18 -11.78 20.31
CA VAL A 485 -0.31 -11.12 21.53
C VAL A 485 0.81 -11.05 22.56
N THR A 486 0.76 -10.10 23.49
CA THR A 486 1.85 -9.99 24.46
C THR A 486 1.84 -11.09 25.50
N GLY A 487 3.02 -11.32 26.09
CA GLY A 487 3.20 -12.22 27.22
C GLY A 487 2.47 -11.78 28.50
N ALA A 488 1.82 -10.60 28.52
CA ALA A 488 1.04 -10.16 29.66
C ALA A 488 -0.18 -11.05 29.91
N CYS A 489 -0.84 -11.53 28.85
CA CYS A 489 -1.84 -12.58 28.92
C CYS A 489 -1.99 -13.28 27.57
N ALA A 490 -1.50 -14.51 27.46
CA ALA A 490 -1.56 -15.31 26.24
C ALA A 490 -1.98 -16.75 26.56
N MET A 491 -2.98 -17.27 25.85
CA MET A 491 -3.37 -18.68 25.94
C MET A 491 -2.98 -19.45 24.68
N VAL A 492 -2.42 -20.65 24.88
CA VAL A 492 -2.04 -21.58 23.81
C VAL A 492 -2.42 -23.01 24.20
N GLU A 493 -2.81 -23.82 23.21
CA GLU A 493 -2.98 -25.26 23.41
C GLU A 493 -1.63 -25.92 23.69
N ARG A 494 -1.54 -26.72 24.75
CA ARG A 494 -0.30 -27.37 25.20
C ARG A 494 0.43 -28.08 24.06
N LYS A 495 -0.30 -28.84 23.23
CA LYS A 495 0.28 -29.60 22.11
C LYS A 495 0.99 -28.69 21.11
N LYS A 496 0.43 -27.51 20.82
CA LYS A 496 1.04 -26.52 19.90
C LYS A 496 2.28 -25.89 20.53
N PHE A 497 2.23 -25.55 21.82
CA PHE A 497 3.38 -25.03 22.56
C PHE A 497 4.54 -26.03 22.60
N GLU A 498 4.26 -27.29 22.96
CA GLU A 498 5.25 -28.36 23.04
C GLU A 498 5.82 -28.71 21.66
N ALA A 499 4.99 -28.71 20.61
CA ALA A 499 5.43 -28.96 19.23
C ALA A 499 6.46 -27.93 18.72
N LEU A 500 6.37 -26.69 19.18
CA LEU A 500 7.32 -25.63 18.86
C LEU A 500 8.49 -25.52 19.86
N GLY A 501 8.58 -26.42 20.85
CA GLY A 501 9.67 -26.42 21.84
C GLY A 501 9.56 -25.32 22.91
N GLY A 502 8.40 -24.68 23.05
CA GLY A 502 8.17 -23.58 23.99
C GLY A 502 8.79 -22.25 23.57
N PHE A 503 8.95 -21.33 24.53
CA PHE A 503 9.58 -20.03 24.29
C PHE A 503 11.09 -20.16 24.07
N ASP A 504 11.66 -19.34 23.18
CA ASP A 504 13.11 -19.28 23.00
C ASP A 504 13.78 -18.55 24.18
N GLU A 505 14.53 -19.31 24.98
CA GLU A 505 15.20 -18.81 26.18
C GLU A 505 16.31 -17.77 25.88
N ARG A 506 16.70 -17.55 24.61
CA ARG A 506 17.57 -16.41 24.24
C ARG A 506 16.88 -15.06 24.45
N PHE A 507 15.54 -15.01 24.36
CA PHE A 507 14.72 -13.81 24.55
C PHE A 507 14.36 -13.60 26.02
N ALA A 508 15.36 -13.26 26.84
CA ALA A 508 15.20 -13.24 28.30
C ALA A 508 14.26 -12.14 28.84
N VAL A 509 14.18 -10.97 28.20
CA VAL A 509 13.50 -9.78 28.75
C VAL A 509 12.42 -9.24 27.81
N VAL A 510 12.73 -9.05 26.52
CA VAL A 510 11.82 -8.45 25.53
C VAL A 510 11.68 -9.35 24.31
N SER A 511 10.59 -9.18 23.56
CA SER A 511 10.31 -9.86 22.28
C SER A 511 10.19 -11.39 22.35
N ASN A 512 10.08 -11.97 23.55
CA ASN A 512 9.79 -13.40 23.75
C ASN A 512 8.42 -13.79 23.20
N ASP A 513 7.44 -12.93 23.41
CA ASP A 513 6.08 -13.01 22.88
C ASP A 513 6.05 -12.84 21.36
N ALA A 514 6.74 -11.82 20.84
CA ALA A 514 6.87 -11.59 19.40
C ALA A 514 7.50 -12.79 18.68
N GLU A 515 8.56 -13.36 19.24
CA GLU A 515 9.25 -14.52 18.67
C GLU A 515 8.36 -15.76 18.62
N PHE A 516 7.68 -16.10 19.72
CA PHE A 516 6.82 -17.28 19.78
C PHE A 516 5.57 -17.13 18.92
N GLY A 517 4.90 -15.97 18.98
CA GLY A 517 3.71 -15.69 18.17
C GLY A 517 4.00 -15.72 16.68
N LEU A 518 5.17 -15.22 16.25
CA LEU A 518 5.58 -15.31 14.84
C LEU A 518 5.95 -16.73 14.42
N ARG A 519 6.56 -17.55 15.29
CA ARG A 519 6.79 -18.98 15.00
C ARG A 519 5.49 -19.77 14.88
N LEU A 520 4.47 -19.46 15.69
CA LEU A 520 3.13 -20.03 15.53
C LEU A 520 2.57 -19.72 14.14
N ARG A 521 2.74 -18.50 13.64
CA ARG A 521 2.34 -18.12 12.28
C ARG A 521 3.11 -18.85 11.20
N GLU A 522 4.42 -19.00 11.36
CA GLU A 522 5.25 -19.79 10.43
C GLU A 522 4.85 -21.27 10.39
N ALA A 523 4.35 -21.80 11.51
CA ALA A 523 3.79 -23.15 11.60
C ALA A 523 2.36 -23.27 11.02
N GLY A 524 1.81 -22.19 10.47
CA GLY A 524 0.50 -22.17 9.81
C GLY A 524 -0.69 -21.83 10.71
N PHE A 525 -0.45 -21.41 11.96
CA PHE A 525 -1.51 -21.00 12.88
C PHE A 525 -1.83 -19.50 12.80
N ARG A 526 -3.03 -19.12 13.25
CA ARG A 526 -3.47 -17.72 13.37
C ARG A 526 -3.51 -17.30 14.83
N ASN A 527 -3.09 -16.08 15.14
CA ASN A 527 -3.13 -15.53 16.50
C ASN A 527 -4.32 -14.57 16.62
N LEU A 528 -5.13 -14.70 17.67
CA LEU A 528 -6.39 -13.96 17.79
C LEU A 528 -6.39 -12.97 18.95
N TYR A 529 -6.91 -11.77 18.67
CA TYR A 529 -7.27 -10.79 19.67
C TYR A 529 -8.77 -10.90 20.00
N LEU A 530 -9.10 -10.95 21.30
CA LEU A 530 -10.47 -11.07 21.82
C LEU A 530 -10.89 -9.78 22.55
N PRO A 531 -11.75 -8.93 21.96
CA PRO A 531 -12.18 -7.68 22.60
C PRO A 531 -13.10 -7.89 23.81
N ASP A 532 -13.81 -9.01 23.86
CA ASP A 532 -14.80 -9.32 24.89
C ASP A 532 -14.17 -9.87 26.19
N VAL A 533 -12.86 -10.13 26.17
CA VAL A 533 -12.09 -10.57 27.34
C VAL A 533 -11.22 -9.40 27.77
N LYS A 534 -11.40 -8.90 29.00
CA LYS A 534 -10.73 -7.71 29.51
C LYS A 534 -9.90 -8.03 30.73
N ILE A 535 -8.69 -7.49 30.77
CA ILE A 535 -7.75 -7.60 31.89
C ILE A 535 -7.06 -6.24 32.08
N THR A 536 -6.91 -5.81 33.33
CA THR A 536 -6.08 -4.64 33.66
C THR A 536 -4.62 -5.08 33.80
N HIS A 537 -3.66 -4.30 33.31
CA HIS A 537 -2.22 -4.59 33.42
C HIS A 537 -1.43 -3.31 33.81
N ASP A 538 -0.69 -3.38 34.93
CA ASP A 538 0.01 -2.24 35.56
C ASP A 538 1.52 -2.22 35.21
N GLU A 539 1.82 -2.17 33.91
CA GLU A 539 3.17 -2.30 33.31
C GLU A 539 4.22 -1.29 33.85
N LYS A 540 3.80 -0.15 34.42
CA LYS A 540 4.69 0.95 34.85
C LYS A 540 5.56 0.61 36.07
N SER A 541 5.38 -0.57 36.64
CA SER A 541 5.80 -0.87 38.02
C SER A 541 6.93 -1.93 38.11
N THR A 542 7.22 -2.66 37.02
CA THR A 542 8.09 -3.86 36.99
C THR A 542 9.28 -3.79 36.01
N ARG A 543 9.22 -2.99 34.92
CA ARG A 543 10.31 -2.92 33.92
C ARG A 543 11.53 -2.11 34.38
N GLY A 544 12.61 -2.80 34.73
CA GLY A 544 13.95 -2.21 34.79
C GLY A 544 14.60 -2.21 33.40
N LYS A 545 15.27 -1.12 33.01
CA LYS A 545 15.91 -0.94 31.67
C LYS A 545 17.09 -1.89 31.35
N LYS A 546 17.42 -2.84 32.23
CA LYS A 546 18.66 -3.64 32.13
C LYS A 546 18.41 -4.90 31.30
N GLY A 547 19.08 -5.03 30.16
CA GLY A 547 18.94 -6.19 29.25
C GLY A 547 17.98 -5.96 28.07
N GLU A 548 17.23 -4.85 28.06
CA GLU A 548 16.31 -4.52 26.96
C GLU A 548 17.06 -4.27 25.65
N ALA A 549 18.18 -3.53 25.69
CA ALA A 549 18.96 -3.21 24.50
C ALA A 549 19.57 -4.47 23.84
N GLU A 550 20.08 -5.42 24.64
CA GLU A 550 20.57 -6.69 24.14
C GLU A 550 19.45 -7.55 23.55
N GLY A 551 18.26 -7.56 24.19
CA GLY A 551 17.08 -8.26 23.69
C GLY A 551 16.54 -7.67 22.38
N GLU A 552 16.46 -6.34 22.28
CA GLU A 552 16.07 -5.65 21.04
C GLU A 552 17.06 -5.94 19.90
N LYS A 553 18.36 -5.97 20.20
CA LYS A 553 19.38 -6.33 19.21
C LYS A 553 19.16 -7.75 18.70
N LEU A 554 18.95 -8.71 19.59
CA LEU A 554 18.63 -10.10 19.20
C LEU A 554 17.33 -10.18 18.39
N ALA A 555 16.30 -9.43 18.77
CA ALA A 555 15.04 -9.37 18.03
C ALA A 555 15.25 -8.87 16.59
N TRP A 556 16.08 -7.85 16.37
CA TRP A 556 16.43 -7.41 15.02
C TRP A 556 17.29 -8.43 14.26
N GLU A 557 18.16 -9.17 14.95
CA GLU A 557 18.97 -10.24 14.34
C GLU A 557 18.10 -11.42 13.87
N VAL A 558 17.09 -11.81 14.64
CA VAL A 558 16.25 -13.01 14.38
C VAL A 558 14.98 -12.67 13.60
N LEU A 559 14.30 -11.57 13.94
CA LEU A 559 12.99 -11.19 13.42
C LEU A 559 13.02 -9.98 12.48
N GLY A 560 14.20 -9.36 12.28
CA GLY A 560 14.34 -8.11 11.53
C GLY A 560 13.80 -8.17 10.10
N GLU A 561 13.90 -9.32 9.44
CA GLU A 561 13.28 -9.56 8.12
C GLU A 561 11.76 -9.33 8.18
N LYS A 562 11.09 -9.91 9.17
CA LYS A 562 9.63 -9.80 9.36
C LYS A 562 9.23 -8.38 9.68
N PHE A 563 10.00 -7.70 10.54
CA PHE A 563 9.78 -6.29 10.86
C PHE A 563 9.88 -5.39 9.62
N CYS A 564 10.79 -5.71 8.68
CA CYS A 564 10.92 -4.97 7.43
C CYS A 564 9.76 -5.27 6.47
N LEU A 565 9.38 -6.54 6.27
CA LEU A 565 8.27 -6.90 5.39
C LEU A 565 6.96 -6.21 5.79
N GLY A 566 6.78 -5.95 7.09
CA GLY A 566 5.63 -5.28 7.66
C GLY A 566 4.60 -6.27 8.19
N ASP A 567 3.45 -5.74 8.61
CA ASP A 567 2.39 -6.53 9.20
C ASP A 567 1.31 -6.86 8.16
N GLU A 568 0.84 -8.11 8.17
CA GLU A 568 -0.24 -8.54 7.27
C GLU A 568 -1.58 -7.89 7.62
N TYR A 569 -1.85 -7.66 8.91
CA TYR A 569 -3.12 -7.15 9.41
C TYR A 569 -3.11 -5.63 9.63
N PHE A 570 -1.96 -4.95 9.45
CA PHE A 570 -1.85 -3.49 9.46
C PHE A 570 -1.56 -2.99 8.05
N ASN A 571 -2.56 -2.38 7.40
CA ASN A 571 -2.46 -1.93 6.01
C ASN A 571 -1.23 -1.02 5.80
N VAL A 572 -0.52 -1.20 4.69
CA VAL A 572 0.71 -0.47 4.34
C VAL A 572 0.52 1.05 4.21
N TYR A 573 -0.72 1.51 3.98
CA TYR A 573 -1.08 2.91 3.92
C TYR A 573 -1.50 3.51 5.26
N PHE A 574 -1.40 2.79 6.36
CA PHE A 574 -1.43 3.38 7.70
C PHE A 574 -0.06 3.91 8.13
N ASP A 575 -0.07 4.96 8.95
CA ASP A 575 1.16 5.44 9.58
C ASP A 575 1.63 4.43 10.63
N ARG A 576 2.62 3.61 10.26
CA ARG A 576 3.29 2.65 11.16
C ARG A 576 3.98 3.31 12.37
N TYR A 577 4.03 4.63 12.45
CA TYR A 577 4.50 5.35 13.64
C TYR A 577 3.40 5.53 14.70
N GLU A 578 2.13 5.40 14.32
CA GLU A 578 0.97 5.59 15.18
C GLU A 578 0.36 4.23 15.59
N PRO A 579 -0.07 4.06 16.86
CA PRO A 579 -0.65 2.80 17.34
C PRO A 579 -2.12 2.61 16.90
N THR A 580 -2.80 3.70 16.58
CA THR A 580 -4.17 3.68 16.06
C THR A 580 -4.10 3.71 14.53
N PRO A 581 -4.89 2.90 13.81
CA PRO A 581 -4.93 2.91 12.35
C PRO A 581 -5.37 4.28 11.85
N VAL A 582 -4.38 5.07 11.43
CA VAL A 582 -4.56 6.37 10.80
C VAL A 582 -3.86 6.35 9.45
N PRO A 583 -4.51 6.83 8.37
CA PRO A 583 -3.86 6.83 7.07
C PRO A 583 -2.58 7.67 7.07
N ASP A 584 -1.50 7.16 6.46
CA ASP A 584 -0.21 7.83 6.35
C ASP A 584 -0.36 9.07 5.48
N VAL A 585 0.10 10.22 5.98
CA VAL A 585 0.10 11.48 5.24
C VAL A 585 1.12 11.48 4.10
N TYR A 586 2.21 10.72 4.26
CA TYR A 586 3.31 10.64 3.32
C TYR A 586 3.57 9.18 2.92
N PRO A 587 2.59 8.47 2.33
CA PRO A 587 2.71 7.05 2.02
C PRO A 587 3.91 6.76 1.11
N PRO A 588 4.52 5.55 1.20
CA PRO A 588 5.55 5.14 0.26
C PRO A 588 4.93 4.95 -1.13
N ARG A 589 5.69 5.28 -2.18
CA ARG A 589 5.33 5.10 -3.59
C ARG A 589 6.53 4.52 -4.33
N ALA A 590 6.27 3.53 -5.18
CA ALA A 590 7.22 3.01 -6.16
C ALA A 590 6.69 3.32 -7.57
N MET A 591 7.53 3.91 -8.40
CA MET A 591 7.12 4.50 -9.68
C MET A 591 8.03 4.06 -10.82
N LEU A 592 7.46 3.58 -11.92
CA LEU A 592 8.21 3.40 -13.16
C LEU A 592 8.42 4.77 -13.82
N THR A 593 9.67 5.23 -13.85
CA THR A 593 10.07 6.55 -14.36
C THR A 593 10.98 6.46 -15.58
N GLY A 594 11.27 5.24 -16.07
CA GLY A 594 11.86 5.04 -17.39
C GLY A 594 11.07 5.78 -18.47
N SER A 595 11.70 6.07 -19.61
CA SER A 595 10.98 6.67 -20.74
C SER A 595 10.12 5.61 -21.40
N PRO A 596 8.77 5.70 -21.36
CA PRO A 596 7.92 4.71 -22.01
C PRO A 596 8.14 4.76 -23.52
N THR A 597 8.42 3.61 -24.11
CA THR A 597 8.44 3.45 -25.57
C THR A 597 7.01 3.26 -26.05
N ILE A 598 6.51 4.11 -26.95
CA ILE A 598 5.24 3.85 -27.64
C ILE A 598 5.50 2.73 -28.63
N ALA A 599 4.85 1.59 -28.45
CA ALA A 599 4.79 0.54 -29.47
C ALA A 599 3.96 1.07 -30.65
N ARG A 600 4.60 1.79 -31.58
CA ARG A 600 3.92 2.54 -32.66
C ARG A 600 3.02 1.64 -33.52
N ASN A 601 3.40 0.38 -33.69
CA ASN A 601 2.65 -0.63 -34.42
C ASN A 601 1.27 -0.96 -33.79
N LEU A 602 1.10 -0.72 -32.49
CA LEU A 602 -0.16 -0.96 -31.77
C LEU A 602 -1.14 0.22 -31.87
N ILE A 603 -0.69 1.41 -32.27
CA ILE A 603 -1.56 2.59 -32.41
C ILE A 603 -2.28 2.52 -33.76
N LYS A 604 -3.60 2.39 -33.74
CA LYS A 604 -4.48 2.29 -34.92
C LYS A 604 -5.44 3.46 -35.06
N ARG A 605 -5.78 4.15 -33.97
CA ARG A 605 -6.73 5.27 -33.93
C ARG A 605 -6.16 6.44 -33.13
N ILE A 606 -6.07 7.59 -33.76
CA ILE A 606 -5.48 8.81 -33.19
C ILE A 606 -6.53 9.93 -33.19
N LEU A 607 -6.70 10.60 -32.06
CA LEU A 607 -7.50 11.84 -31.96
C LEU A 607 -6.59 13.06 -31.80
N LEU A 608 -6.63 13.97 -32.76
CA LEU A 608 -5.99 15.27 -32.66
C LEU A 608 -7.01 16.28 -32.13
N VAL A 609 -6.65 17.08 -31.12
CA VAL A 609 -7.55 18.08 -30.53
C VAL A 609 -7.02 19.49 -30.78
N LYS A 610 -7.75 20.27 -31.57
CA LYS A 610 -7.39 21.65 -31.96
C LYS A 610 -8.60 22.57 -32.03
N LEU A 611 -9.00 23.11 -30.87
CA LEU A 611 -10.20 23.95 -30.71
C LEU A 611 -9.92 25.48 -30.77
N ASP A 612 -8.70 25.93 -31.07
CA ASP A 612 -8.35 27.37 -31.07
C ASP A 612 -8.83 28.09 -32.34
N HIS A 613 -8.52 29.40 -32.45
CA HIS A 613 -8.82 30.23 -33.61
C HIS A 613 -7.94 29.91 -34.84
N ILE A 614 -8.22 30.59 -35.95
CA ILE A 614 -7.75 30.22 -37.30
C ILE A 614 -6.22 30.17 -37.43
N GLY A 615 -5.52 31.16 -36.89
CA GLY A 615 -4.06 31.26 -36.97
C GLY A 615 -3.38 30.06 -36.31
N ASP A 616 -3.91 29.62 -35.16
CA ASP A 616 -3.33 28.52 -34.41
C ASP A 616 -3.57 27.16 -35.09
N ASN A 617 -4.68 27.00 -35.84
CA ASN A 617 -4.95 25.77 -36.59
C ASN A 617 -3.95 25.58 -37.74
N ILE A 618 -3.69 26.63 -38.51
CA ILE A 618 -2.73 26.60 -39.63
C ILE A 618 -1.32 26.28 -39.12
N ILE A 619 -0.93 26.85 -37.98
CA ILE A 619 0.39 26.63 -37.37
C ILE A 619 0.60 25.15 -36.95
N ALA A 620 -0.47 24.36 -36.77
CA ALA A 620 -0.39 22.96 -36.40
C ALA A 620 -0.09 22.01 -37.57
N PHE A 621 -0.26 22.44 -38.83
CA PHE A 621 -0.10 21.58 -40.02
C PHE A 621 1.22 20.79 -40.06
N PRO A 622 2.41 21.39 -39.78
CA PRO A 622 3.66 20.64 -39.79
C PRO A 622 3.70 19.51 -38.76
N ALA A 623 3.14 19.73 -37.56
CA ALA A 623 3.08 18.72 -36.52
C ALA A 623 2.14 17.56 -36.92
N VAL A 624 0.96 17.88 -37.50
CA VAL A 624 0.01 16.88 -38.00
C VAL A 624 0.64 16.01 -39.10
N ARG A 625 1.36 16.63 -40.04
CA ARG A 625 2.12 15.93 -41.09
C ARG A 625 3.13 14.96 -40.53
N LYS A 626 3.91 15.41 -39.54
CA LYS A 626 4.89 14.55 -38.87
C LYS A 626 4.20 13.39 -38.16
N ILE A 627 3.10 13.63 -37.43
CA ILE A 627 2.32 12.56 -36.79
C ILE A 627 1.84 11.54 -37.82
N ARG A 628 1.26 11.97 -38.96
CA ARG A 628 0.86 11.07 -40.05
C ARG A 628 2.04 10.24 -40.58
N SER A 629 3.23 10.82 -40.74
CA SER A 629 4.42 10.05 -41.17
C SER A 629 4.89 9.01 -40.14
N LEU A 630 4.66 9.25 -38.84
CA LEU A 630 5.02 8.32 -37.77
C LEU A 630 4.00 7.18 -37.64
N PHE A 631 2.75 7.42 -38.04
CA PHE A 631 1.63 6.48 -37.95
C PHE A 631 0.90 6.39 -39.30
N PRO A 632 1.55 5.87 -40.35
CA PRO A 632 0.98 5.85 -41.70
C PRO A 632 -0.34 5.06 -41.78
N ASP A 633 -0.42 3.96 -41.03
CA ASP A 633 -1.56 3.03 -41.07
C ASP A 633 -2.67 3.35 -40.05
N ALA A 634 -2.49 4.38 -39.22
CA ALA A 634 -3.49 4.75 -38.22
C ALA A 634 -4.58 5.64 -38.81
N ARG A 635 -5.83 5.45 -38.37
CA ARG A 635 -6.89 6.43 -38.60
C ARG A 635 -6.66 7.65 -37.70
N ILE A 636 -6.62 8.85 -38.27
CA ILE A 636 -6.39 10.12 -37.58
C ILE A 636 -7.63 11.00 -37.70
N ASP A 637 -8.32 11.19 -36.58
CA ASP A 637 -9.47 12.07 -36.47
C ASP A 637 -9.05 13.43 -35.89
N MET A 638 -9.69 14.51 -36.34
CA MET A 638 -9.46 15.88 -35.84
C MET A 638 -10.71 16.40 -35.14
N LEU A 639 -10.57 16.78 -33.85
CA LEU A 639 -11.56 17.55 -33.11
C LEU A 639 -11.25 19.05 -33.21
N CYS A 640 -12.09 19.80 -33.91
CA CYS A 640 -11.93 21.24 -34.11
C CYS A 640 -13.24 22.03 -33.91
N ALA A 641 -13.17 23.37 -33.95
CA ALA A 641 -14.39 24.18 -33.96
C ALA A 641 -15.17 24.03 -35.29
N PRO A 642 -16.51 24.17 -35.31
CA PRO A 642 -17.33 23.93 -36.50
C PRO A 642 -16.89 24.69 -37.76
N TRP A 643 -16.49 25.95 -37.63
CA TRP A 643 -16.04 26.78 -38.76
C TRP A 643 -14.66 26.40 -39.33
N PHE A 644 -13.94 25.45 -38.71
CA PHE A 644 -12.69 24.91 -39.27
C PHE A 644 -12.86 23.54 -39.93
N LYS A 645 -14.07 22.98 -39.90
CA LYS A 645 -14.35 21.65 -40.43
C LYS A 645 -13.83 21.47 -41.86
N GLY A 646 -14.22 22.37 -42.77
CA GLY A 646 -13.79 22.28 -44.17
C GLY A 646 -12.28 22.46 -44.39
N LEU A 647 -11.58 23.17 -43.49
CA LEU A 647 -10.12 23.32 -43.59
C LEU A 647 -9.41 22.00 -43.28
N TRP A 648 -9.84 21.30 -42.23
CA TRP A 648 -9.27 20.02 -41.81
C TRP A 648 -9.71 18.87 -42.72
N GLU A 649 -10.95 18.88 -43.23
CA GLU A 649 -11.40 17.90 -44.24
C GLU A 649 -10.60 17.98 -45.55
N ALA A 650 -10.03 19.15 -45.86
CA ALA A 650 -9.17 19.32 -47.03
C ALA A 650 -7.72 18.81 -46.82
N GLN A 651 -7.34 18.43 -45.60
CA GLN A 651 -5.98 17.95 -45.31
C GLN A 651 -5.91 16.42 -45.51
N PRO A 652 -5.02 15.90 -46.39
CA PRO A 652 -4.92 14.47 -46.64
C PRO A 652 -4.44 13.66 -45.42
N GLU A 653 -3.89 14.34 -44.42
CA GLU A 653 -3.42 13.71 -43.19
C GLU A 653 -4.56 13.36 -42.21
N ILE A 654 -5.79 13.87 -42.43
CA ILE A 654 -6.95 13.69 -41.54
C ILE A 654 -8.01 12.81 -42.22
N ASP A 655 -8.46 11.76 -41.52
CA ASP A 655 -9.46 10.82 -42.04
C ASP A 655 -10.90 11.24 -41.72
N ARG A 656 -11.12 11.86 -40.56
CA ARG A 656 -12.44 12.34 -40.13
C ARG A 656 -12.32 13.60 -39.28
N VAL A 657 -13.29 14.51 -39.42
CA VAL A 657 -13.37 15.72 -38.60
C VAL A 657 -14.60 15.68 -37.70
N ILE A 658 -14.37 15.93 -36.41
CA ILE A 658 -15.38 16.04 -35.35
C ILE A 658 -15.42 17.50 -34.92
N THR A 659 -16.62 18.05 -34.72
CA THR A 659 -16.79 19.47 -34.40
C THR A 659 -17.35 19.70 -33.02
N TYR A 660 -16.78 20.65 -32.29
CA TYR A 660 -17.30 21.12 -31.00
C TYR A 660 -16.98 22.60 -30.80
N GLU A 661 -17.98 23.40 -30.45
CA GLU A 661 -17.82 24.85 -30.26
C GLU A 661 -17.43 25.18 -28.81
N PHE A 662 -16.13 25.25 -28.55
CA PHE A 662 -15.64 25.64 -27.22
C PHE A 662 -15.44 27.16 -27.09
N PHE A 663 -14.79 27.79 -28.06
CA PHE A 663 -14.75 29.26 -28.21
C PHE A 663 -15.84 29.69 -29.17
N THR A 664 -16.22 30.96 -29.17
CA THR A 664 -16.98 31.57 -30.27
C THR A 664 -16.07 31.92 -31.46
N GLN A 665 -16.65 32.14 -32.65
CA GLN A 665 -15.88 32.47 -33.86
C GLN A 665 -14.99 33.72 -33.68
N ARG A 666 -15.44 34.72 -32.91
CA ARG A 666 -14.67 35.92 -32.57
C ARG A 666 -14.23 35.86 -31.12
N SER A 667 -12.94 35.96 -30.86
CA SER A 667 -12.37 35.85 -29.50
C SER A 667 -12.98 36.82 -28.46
N GLN A 668 -13.53 37.96 -28.91
CA GLN A 668 -14.18 38.94 -28.05
C GLN A 668 -15.52 38.47 -27.47
N ASP A 669 -16.19 37.51 -28.12
CA ASP A 669 -17.52 37.02 -27.75
C ASP A 669 -17.43 35.86 -26.73
N GLY A 670 -16.22 35.45 -26.35
CA GLY A 670 -15.95 34.57 -25.22
C GLY A 670 -16.02 33.06 -25.51
N VAL A 671 -16.22 32.28 -24.45
CA VAL A 671 -16.33 30.80 -24.45
C VAL A 671 -17.81 30.42 -24.64
N SER A 672 -18.10 29.51 -25.57
CA SER A 672 -19.45 29.06 -25.94
C SER A 672 -19.73 27.61 -25.53
N ALA A 673 -18.92 27.04 -24.63
CA ALA A 673 -19.03 25.65 -24.22
C ALA A 673 -20.40 25.36 -23.58
N ASP A 674 -21.27 24.68 -24.32
CA ASP A 674 -22.54 24.16 -23.83
C ASP A 674 -22.30 22.84 -23.08
N GLU A 675 -22.79 22.74 -21.83
CA GLU A 675 -22.57 21.56 -20.98
C GLU A 675 -23.24 20.30 -21.54
N LYS A 676 -24.38 20.43 -22.22
CA LYS A 676 -25.11 19.31 -22.81
C LYS A 676 -24.36 18.80 -24.05
N GLU A 677 -23.95 19.70 -24.94
CA GLU A 677 -23.14 19.32 -26.11
C GLU A 677 -21.80 18.70 -25.71
N LEU A 678 -21.16 19.21 -24.65
CA LEU A 678 -19.94 18.61 -24.11
C LEU A 678 -20.20 17.19 -23.61
N LYS A 679 -21.30 16.97 -22.88
CA LYS A 679 -21.66 15.63 -22.38
C LYS A 679 -21.91 14.66 -23.54
N GLU A 680 -22.61 15.11 -24.58
CA GLU A 680 -22.87 14.35 -25.80
C GLU A 680 -21.57 14.03 -26.56
N LEU A 681 -20.68 15.01 -26.73
CA LEU A 681 -19.34 14.81 -27.32
C LEU A 681 -18.54 13.78 -26.54
N MET A 682 -18.46 13.93 -25.22
CA MET A 682 -17.70 13.01 -24.37
C MET A 682 -18.26 11.60 -24.47
N SER A 683 -19.59 11.44 -24.47
CA SER A 683 -20.25 10.14 -24.69
C SER A 683 -19.88 9.54 -26.06
N ALA A 684 -19.89 10.34 -27.12
CA ALA A 684 -19.52 9.89 -28.47
C ALA A 684 -18.03 9.51 -28.56
N LEU A 685 -17.13 10.29 -27.96
CA LEU A 685 -15.70 9.98 -27.91
C LEU A 685 -15.41 8.72 -27.08
N LYS A 686 -16.12 8.54 -25.96
CA LYS A 686 -16.08 7.29 -25.17
C LYS A 686 -16.50 6.09 -26.02
N LYS A 687 -17.59 6.21 -26.78
CA LYS A 687 -18.05 5.13 -27.67
C LYS A 687 -17.03 4.79 -28.76
N GLU A 688 -16.46 5.80 -29.42
CA GLU A 688 -15.51 5.60 -30.51
C GLU A 688 -14.22 4.92 -30.05
N HIS A 689 -13.67 5.36 -28.90
CA HIS A 689 -12.40 4.91 -28.30
C HIS A 689 -11.15 5.11 -29.20
N TYR A 690 -10.17 5.87 -28.71
CA TYR A 690 -8.90 6.10 -29.43
C TYR A 690 -7.72 5.49 -28.69
N ASP A 691 -6.67 5.11 -29.42
CA ASP A 691 -5.46 4.54 -28.81
C ASP A 691 -4.52 5.67 -28.38
N LEU A 692 -4.38 6.74 -29.18
CA LEU A 692 -3.59 7.93 -28.88
C LEU A 692 -4.42 9.21 -29.08
N SER A 693 -4.27 10.17 -28.20
CA SER A 693 -4.73 11.54 -28.39
C SER A 693 -3.56 12.51 -28.32
N VAL A 694 -3.58 13.53 -29.18
CA VAL A 694 -2.60 14.61 -29.18
C VAL A 694 -3.33 15.93 -29.03
N HIS A 695 -3.14 16.57 -27.87
CA HIS A 695 -3.68 17.89 -27.61
C HIS A 695 -2.76 18.94 -28.22
N LEU A 696 -3.14 19.43 -29.40
CA LEU A 696 -2.37 20.41 -30.17
C LEU A 696 -2.61 21.85 -29.67
N ARG A 697 -2.84 22.01 -28.36
CA ARG A 697 -3.00 23.31 -27.69
C ARG A 697 -2.06 23.41 -26.51
N ARG A 698 -1.55 24.62 -26.28
CA ARG A 698 -0.73 24.91 -25.10
C ARG A 698 -1.55 25.10 -23.82
N HIS A 699 -2.79 25.56 -23.96
CA HIS A 699 -3.64 25.93 -22.84
C HIS A 699 -4.46 24.73 -22.33
N GLU A 700 -4.70 24.67 -21.02
CA GLU A 700 -5.16 23.44 -20.34
C GLU A 700 -6.67 23.21 -20.38
N GLU A 701 -7.47 24.20 -20.79
CA GLU A 701 -8.93 24.22 -20.60
C GLU A 701 -9.67 23.11 -21.36
N THR A 702 -9.05 22.55 -22.41
CA THR A 702 -9.62 21.47 -23.25
C THR A 702 -8.80 20.18 -23.20
N LYS A 703 -7.76 20.15 -22.35
CA LYS A 703 -6.85 19.01 -22.20
C LYS A 703 -7.59 17.76 -21.72
N PHE A 704 -8.59 17.94 -20.85
CA PHE A 704 -9.41 16.86 -20.32
C PHE A 704 -10.16 16.07 -21.40
N ILE A 705 -10.52 16.71 -22.52
CA ILE A 705 -11.19 16.04 -23.65
C ILE A 705 -10.26 15.02 -24.27
N ALA A 706 -9.01 15.40 -24.55
CA ALA A 706 -7.99 14.50 -25.07
C ALA A 706 -7.65 13.38 -24.08
N ALA A 707 -7.38 13.73 -22.81
CA ALA A 707 -7.01 12.77 -21.76
C ALA A 707 -8.09 11.71 -21.48
N GLN A 708 -9.36 12.04 -21.72
CA GLN A 708 -10.46 11.09 -21.55
C GLN A 708 -10.82 10.34 -22.83
N ALA A 709 -10.46 10.81 -24.02
CA ALA A 709 -10.84 10.18 -25.29
C ALA A 709 -9.95 9.00 -25.69
N ALA A 710 -8.73 8.88 -25.15
CA ALA A 710 -7.76 7.89 -25.59
C ALA A 710 -7.00 7.19 -24.46
N ASP A 711 -6.36 6.06 -24.80
CA ASP A 711 -5.47 5.29 -23.90
C ASP A 711 -4.14 5.99 -23.65
N TYR A 712 -3.64 6.76 -24.61
CA TYR A 712 -2.48 7.62 -24.43
C TYR A 712 -2.83 9.07 -24.74
N CYS A 713 -2.33 10.02 -23.95
CA CYS A 713 -2.53 11.45 -24.20
C CYS A 713 -1.17 12.16 -24.22
N LEU A 714 -0.87 12.83 -25.32
CA LEU A 714 0.30 13.68 -25.51
C LEU A 714 -0.14 15.14 -25.51
N ALA A 715 0.40 15.94 -24.60
CA ALA A 715 0.00 17.34 -24.43
C ALA A 715 1.11 18.15 -23.74
N PHE A 716 1.06 19.48 -23.87
CA PHE A 716 1.93 20.33 -23.05
C PHE A 716 1.48 20.33 -21.59
N SER A 717 2.44 20.36 -20.68
CA SER A 717 2.18 20.45 -19.24
C SER A 717 2.80 21.72 -18.65
N GLY A 718 2.03 22.40 -17.79
CA GLY A 718 2.52 23.49 -16.94
C GLY A 718 3.13 23.00 -15.62
N ASP A 719 2.68 21.84 -15.13
CA ASP A 719 3.16 21.15 -13.94
C ASP A 719 3.00 19.61 -14.14
N PRO A 720 4.07 18.90 -14.54
CA PRO A 720 4.04 17.46 -14.82
C PRO A 720 3.68 16.57 -13.63
N GLU A 721 3.65 17.13 -12.41
CA GLU A 721 3.37 16.39 -11.19
C GLU A 721 1.87 16.15 -10.97
N TYR A 722 1.00 16.96 -11.59
CA TYR A 722 -0.47 16.96 -11.38
C TYR A 722 -1.31 16.75 -12.66
N ASP A 723 -0.67 16.59 -13.82
CA ASP A 723 -1.37 16.39 -15.10
C ASP A 723 -1.53 14.90 -15.42
N GLU A 724 -2.75 14.45 -15.73
CA GLU A 724 -3.08 13.08 -16.18
C GLU A 724 -2.63 12.77 -17.64
N ILE A 725 -1.52 13.36 -18.09
CA ILE A 725 -1.03 13.26 -19.48
C ILE A 725 0.03 12.14 -19.56
N ALA A 726 -0.06 11.26 -20.56
CA ALA A 726 0.88 10.16 -20.79
C ALA A 726 2.29 10.67 -21.12
N PHE A 727 2.33 11.73 -21.92
CA PHE A 727 3.55 12.34 -22.43
C PHE A 727 3.51 13.87 -22.21
N PRO A 728 3.89 14.36 -21.02
CA PRO A 728 3.95 15.79 -20.78
C PRO A 728 5.16 16.39 -21.51
N VAL A 729 4.91 17.29 -22.46
CA VAL A 729 6.00 18.06 -23.09
C VAL A 729 6.20 19.37 -22.32
N PRO A 730 7.39 19.63 -21.74
CA PRO A 730 7.62 20.85 -20.98
C PRO A 730 7.40 22.09 -21.85
N ALA A 731 6.54 23.00 -21.42
CA ALA A 731 6.40 24.29 -22.07
C ALA A 731 7.69 25.12 -21.85
N MET A 732 8.57 25.17 -22.84
CA MET A 732 9.84 25.91 -22.81
C MET A 732 9.63 27.42 -22.55
N ARG A 733 9.68 27.83 -21.27
CA ARG A 733 9.58 29.23 -20.81
C ARG A 733 10.92 29.72 -20.29
N ASP A 734 11.24 30.99 -20.56
CA ASP A 734 12.26 31.68 -19.78
C ASP A 734 11.67 32.10 -18.42
N LYS A 735 12.15 31.46 -17.34
CA LYS A 735 11.69 31.74 -15.98
C LYS A 735 11.94 33.20 -15.53
N ARG A 736 12.88 33.92 -16.15
CA ARG A 736 13.22 35.32 -15.80
C ARG A 736 12.37 36.32 -16.58
N LEU A 737 12.06 36.02 -17.84
CA LEU A 737 11.42 36.97 -18.75
C LEU A 737 9.91 36.70 -18.98
N ARG A 738 9.37 35.57 -18.52
CA ARG A 738 7.97 35.13 -18.75
C ARG A 738 7.56 35.07 -20.23
N VAL A 739 8.50 35.15 -21.18
CA VAL A 739 8.27 34.97 -22.61
C VAL A 739 8.54 33.52 -23.05
N PRO A 740 7.82 33.02 -24.06
CA PRO A 740 8.14 31.74 -24.70
C PRO A 740 9.53 31.81 -25.34
N LYS A 741 10.37 30.77 -25.17
CA LYS A 741 11.66 30.70 -25.86
C LYS A 741 11.53 30.37 -27.35
N TRP A 742 10.46 29.67 -27.72
CA TRP A 742 10.22 29.12 -29.06
C TRP A 742 8.90 29.62 -29.64
N SER A 743 8.78 29.63 -30.97
CA SER A 743 7.52 29.92 -31.64
C SER A 743 6.47 28.84 -31.31
N MET A 744 5.17 29.16 -31.47
CA MET A 744 4.11 28.17 -31.24
C MET A 744 4.25 26.98 -32.21
N ARG A 745 4.71 27.23 -33.44
CA ARG A 745 5.00 26.18 -34.43
C ARG A 745 6.06 25.20 -33.90
N ASP A 746 7.19 25.71 -33.41
CA ASP A 746 8.30 24.85 -32.97
C ASP A 746 7.94 24.11 -31.67
N GLN A 747 7.11 24.71 -30.83
CA GLN A 747 6.50 23.99 -29.69
C GLN A 747 5.62 22.84 -30.17
N LEU A 748 4.69 23.06 -31.13
CA LEU A 748 3.85 21.97 -31.65
C LEU A 748 4.67 20.87 -32.33
N MET A 749 5.75 21.23 -33.03
CA MET A 749 6.71 20.26 -33.57
C MET A 749 7.35 19.41 -32.47
N SER A 750 7.66 19.97 -31.30
CA SER A 750 8.26 19.18 -30.21
C SER A 750 7.33 18.08 -29.67
N LEU A 751 6.00 18.21 -29.81
CA LEU A 751 5.07 17.10 -29.52
C LEU A 751 5.29 15.96 -30.52
N ALA A 752 5.36 16.26 -31.81
CA ALA A 752 5.60 15.25 -32.84
C ALA A 752 7.02 14.66 -32.77
N ASP A 753 8.03 15.47 -32.41
CA ASP A 753 9.40 15.00 -32.17
C ASP A 753 9.48 14.05 -30.97
N TYR A 754 8.65 14.27 -29.95
CA TYR A 754 8.55 13.36 -28.81
C TYR A 754 8.02 11.98 -29.22
N LEU A 755 7.08 11.92 -30.17
CA LEU A 755 6.60 10.66 -30.75
C LEU A 755 7.64 10.00 -31.65
N ASP A 756 8.52 10.80 -32.28
CA ASP A 756 9.57 10.38 -33.22
C ASP A 756 10.84 9.88 -32.53
N GLY A 757 11.19 10.47 -31.38
CA GLY A 757 12.34 10.05 -30.61
C GLY A 757 12.13 8.66 -30.04
N GLU A 758 12.76 7.64 -30.63
CA GLU A 758 13.48 6.70 -29.77
C GLU A 758 14.47 7.58 -29.01
N PRO A 759 14.30 7.75 -27.69
CA PRO A 759 15.28 8.51 -26.95
C PRO A 759 16.64 7.84 -27.18
N SER A 760 17.65 8.59 -27.60
CA SER A 760 19.00 8.09 -27.85
C SER A 760 19.73 7.67 -26.55
N PHE A 761 19.07 6.90 -25.69
CA PHE A 761 19.63 6.24 -24.51
C PHE A 761 20.32 4.92 -24.90
N ASP A 762 20.15 4.45 -26.13
CA ASP A 762 20.75 3.21 -26.67
C ASP A 762 22.25 3.30 -26.95
N ARG A 763 22.89 4.41 -26.58
CA ARG A 763 24.34 4.51 -26.61
C ARG A 763 24.90 4.47 -25.19
N PRO A 764 25.31 3.28 -24.72
CA PRO A 764 26.02 3.15 -23.46
C PRO A 764 27.28 4.04 -23.45
N VAL A 765 27.77 4.36 -22.26
CA VAL A 765 29.06 5.06 -22.16
C VAL A 765 30.14 4.14 -22.70
N GLU A 766 30.80 4.58 -23.77
CA GLU A 766 31.89 3.84 -24.41
C GLU A 766 33.10 3.76 -23.49
N VAL A 767 33.63 2.56 -23.35
CA VAL A 767 34.79 2.25 -22.52
C VAL A 767 35.85 1.63 -23.42
N SER A 768 37.14 1.94 -23.18
CA SER A 768 38.24 1.39 -23.97
C SER A 768 38.31 -0.14 -23.84
N ASP A 769 38.74 -0.83 -24.89
CA ASP A 769 38.85 -2.30 -24.88
C ASP A 769 39.81 -2.81 -23.79
N GLU A 770 40.84 -2.03 -23.45
CA GLU A 770 41.72 -2.30 -22.31
C GLU A 770 40.93 -2.34 -20.98
N THR A 771 40.07 -1.34 -20.74
CA THR A 771 39.26 -1.28 -19.52
C THR A 771 38.19 -2.37 -19.51
N LYS A 772 37.59 -2.68 -20.67
CA LYS A 772 36.67 -3.83 -20.83
C LYS A 772 37.34 -5.15 -20.44
N GLN A 773 38.53 -5.44 -20.97
CA GLN A 773 39.28 -6.65 -20.64
C GLN A 773 39.67 -6.69 -19.16
N LYS A 774 40.14 -5.56 -18.61
CA LYS A 774 40.49 -5.44 -17.19
C LYS A 774 39.29 -5.75 -16.28
N MET A 775 38.13 -5.13 -16.53
CA MET A 775 36.93 -5.33 -15.72
C MET A 775 36.33 -6.73 -15.90
N ARG A 776 36.40 -7.31 -17.10
CA ARG A 776 36.01 -8.71 -17.34
C ARG A 776 36.87 -9.68 -16.52
N ALA A 777 38.19 -9.50 -16.51
CA ALA A 777 39.10 -10.32 -15.73
C ALA A 777 38.88 -10.15 -14.22
N PHE A 778 38.59 -8.92 -13.77
CA PHE A 778 38.26 -8.63 -12.37
C PHE A 778 36.94 -9.30 -11.94
N ALA A 779 35.87 -9.15 -12.73
CA ALA A 779 34.58 -9.78 -12.45
C ALA A 779 34.68 -11.31 -12.41
N ALA A 780 35.48 -11.92 -13.29
CA ALA A 780 35.70 -13.36 -13.33
C ALA A 780 36.39 -13.93 -12.06
N GLN A 781 37.08 -13.09 -11.27
CA GLN A 781 37.71 -13.49 -10.01
C GLN A 781 36.75 -13.44 -8.80
N ILE A 782 35.56 -12.87 -8.98
CA ILE A 782 34.60 -12.63 -7.90
C ILE A 782 33.39 -13.54 -8.14
N PRO A 783 33.23 -14.62 -7.34
CA PRO A 783 32.19 -15.63 -7.56
C PRO A 783 30.76 -15.08 -7.61
N GLN A 784 30.49 -14.00 -6.87
CA GLN A 784 29.17 -13.37 -6.76
C GLN A 784 28.66 -12.84 -8.11
N PHE A 785 29.54 -12.45 -9.05
CA PHE A 785 29.11 -12.05 -10.40
C PHE A 785 28.65 -13.24 -11.26
N SER A 786 28.92 -14.48 -10.84
CA SER A 786 28.47 -15.69 -11.55
C SER A 786 27.14 -16.25 -11.00
N ALA A 787 26.56 -15.62 -9.99
CA ALA A 787 25.31 -16.06 -9.35
C ALA A 787 24.12 -16.05 -10.32
N PRO A 788 23.05 -16.83 -10.09
CA PRO A 788 21.84 -16.83 -10.91
C PRO A 788 21.24 -15.45 -11.11
N ILE A 789 21.25 -14.64 -10.05
CA ILE A 789 20.87 -13.23 -10.08
C ILE A 789 21.98 -12.42 -9.38
N VAL A 790 22.33 -11.26 -9.91
CA VAL A 790 23.34 -10.35 -9.34
C VAL A 790 22.71 -8.98 -9.13
N VAL A 791 22.64 -8.53 -7.88
CA VAL A 791 22.12 -7.20 -7.53
C VAL A 791 23.27 -6.28 -7.15
N GLY A 792 23.50 -5.25 -7.96
CA GLY A 792 24.46 -4.20 -7.67
C GLY A 792 23.86 -3.14 -6.75
N ILE A 793 24.61 -2.71 -5.73
CA ILE A 793 24.17 -1.66 -4.79
C ILE A 793 25.22 -0.56 -4.67
N HIS A 794 24.79 0.70 -4.74
CA HIS A 794 25.60 1.86 -4.36
C HIS A 794 24.94 2.64 -3.24
N ALA A 795 25.52 2.56 -2.04
CA ALA A 795 24.94 3.14 -0.82
C ALA A 795 25.38 4.57 -0.54
N GLY A 796 26.36 5.10 -1.29
CA GLY A 796 26.88 6.44 -1.11
C GLY A 796 26.01 7.53 -1.75
N ALA A 797 26.21 8.76 -1.30
CA ALA A 797 25.65 9.96 -1.92
C ALA A 797 26.53 11.17 -1.61
N GLY A 798 26.37 12.27 -2.36
CA GLY A 798 27.16 13.49 -2.20
C GLY A 798 26.98 14.23 -0.87
N SER A 799 26.04 13.82 -0.02
CA SER A 799 25.90 14.29 1.36
C SER A 799 25.10 13.29 2.20
N ASP A 800 25.32 13.27 3.51
CA ASP A 800 24.58 12.41 4.46
C ASP A 800 23.07 12.67 4.42
N PHE A 801 22.65 13.90 4.09
CA PHE A 801 21.23 14.25 3.93
C PHE A 801 20.56 13.54 2.74
N ARG A 802 21.36 13.02 1.80
CA ARG A 802 20.92 12.26 0.61
C ARG A 802 21.15 10.76 0.74
N GLN A 803 21.78 10.30 1.83
CA GLN A 803 22.04 8.89 2.06
C GLN A 803 20.87 8.26 2.82
N TRP A 804 20.41 7.11 2.34
CA TRP A 804 19.35 6.36 3.02
C TRP A 804 19.82 5.68 4.32
N GLY A 805 21.11 5.33 4.40
CA GLY A 805 21.79 4.82 5.60
C GLY A 805 22.20 3.35 5.50
N ALA A 806 23.40 3.02 5.98
CA ALA A 806 24.01 1.69 5.89
C ALA A 806 23.15 0.58 6.52
N GLN A 807 22.59 0.82 7.71
CA GLN A 807 21.74 -0.17 8.39
C GLN A 807 20.52 -0.58 7.55
N LYS A 808 19.92 0.36 6.81
CA LYS A 808 18.79 0.05 5.92
C LYS A 808 19.21 -0.71 4.68
N PHE A 809 20.36 -0.37 4.10
CA PHE A 809 20.95 -1.17 3.03
C PHE A 809 21.29 -2.60 3.50
N ALA A 810 21.81 -2.78 4.71
CA ALA A 810 22.07 -4.12 5.27
C ALA A 810 20.77 -4.92 5.41
N ARG A 811 19.69 -4.31 5.93
CA ARG A 811 18.36 -4.94 5.99
C ARG A 811 17.82 -5.31 4.61
N LEU A 812 17.95 -4.42 3.62
CA LEU A 812 17.58 -4.69 2.24
C LEU A 812 18.40 -5.85 1.64
N CYS A 813 19.71 -5.90 1.90
CA CYS A 813 20.56 -7.01 1.47
C CYS A 813 20.09 -8.33 2.06
N ASN A 814 19.75 -8.37 3.35
CA ASN A 814 19.20 -9.58 3.98
C ASN A 814 17.88 -10.01 3.31
N LEU A 815 16.95 -9.08 3.05
CA LEU A 815 15.71 -9.38 2.30
C LEU A 815 16.00 -9.97 0.92
N ILE A 816 16.93 -9.37 0.16
CA ILE A 816 17.34 -9.87 -1.17
C ILE A 816 17.88 -11.29 -1.07
N LEU A 817 18.78 -11.55 -0.11
CA LEU A 817 19.44 -12.84 0.03
C LEU A 817 18.50 -13.93 0.56
N SER A 818 17.53 -13.59 1.43
CA SER A 818 16.55 -14.55 1.98
C SER A 818 15.48 -14.95 0.96
N HIS A 819 15.03 -14.02 0.12
CA HIS A 819 13.89 -14.26 -0.78
C HIS A 819 14.28 -14.55 -2.24
N THR A 820 15.57 -14.47 -2.59
CA THR A 820 16.04 -14.70 -3.95
C THR A 820 17.33 -15.52 -3.97
N PRO A 821 17.63 -16.22 -5.09
CA PRO A 821 18.94 -16.84 -5.30
C PRO A 821 20.03 -15.81 -5.67
N ALA A 822 19.81 -14.51 -5.44
CA ALA A 822 20.75 -13.48 -5.83
C ALA A 822 22.03 -13.48 -4.99
N SER A 823 23.08 -12.92 -5.57
CA SER A 823 24.21 -12.35 -4.83
C SER A 823 24.16 -10.83 -4.87
N VAL A 824 24.73 -10.20 -3.86
CA VAL A 824 24.80 -8.74 -3.72
C VAL A 824 26.24 -8.26 -3.93
N VAL A 825 26.40 -7.24 -4.77
CA VAL A 825 27.69 -6.59 -5.03
C VAL A 825 27.61 -5.11 -4.64
N LEU A 826 28.36 -4.71 -3.62
CA LEU A 826 28.42 -3.33 -3.16
C LEU A 826 29.50 -2.56 -3.93
N PHE A 827 29.08 -1.56 -4.69
CA PHE A 827 29.94 -0.66 -5.44
C PHE A 827 30.31 0.57 -4.59
N GLY A 828 31.44 1.18 -4.91
CA GLY A 828 31.83 2.46 -4.31
C GLY A 828 33.22 2.93 -4.70
N GLY A 829 33.48 4.22 -4.56
CA GLY A 829 34.83 4.77 -4.59
C GLY A 829 35.61 4.49 -3.31
N LYS A 830 36.87 4.93 -3.24
CA LYS A 830 37.71 4.77 -2.04
C LYS A 830 37.09 5.36 -0.76
N GLY A 831 36.39 6.50 -0.89
CA GLY A 831 35.71 7.14 0.25
C GLY A 831 34.47 6.41 0.75
N GLU A 832 33.97 5.41 0.01
CA GLU A 832 32.75 4.66 0.31
C GLU A 832 33.06 3.24 0.85
N ILE A 833 34.34 2.93 1.08
CA ILE A 833 34.75 1.69 1.75
C ILE A 833 34.10 1.57 3.15
N PRO A 834 34.11 2.60 4.02
CA PRO A 834 33.56 2.46 5.38
C PRO A 834 32.07 2.14 5.41
N ILE A 835 31.26 2.78 4.55
CA ILE A 835 29.82 2.51 4.49
C ILE A 835 29.54 1.10 3.96
N ASN A 836 30.33 0.61 3.00
CA ASN A 836 30.19 -0.76 2.51
C ASN A 836 30.62 -1.80 3.57
N GLU A 837 31.64 -1.52 4.37
CA GLU A 837 32.04 -2.37 5.50
C GLU A 837 30.94 -2.42 6.57
N GLU A 838 30.31 -1.28 6.89
CA GLU A 838 29.16 -1.23 7.80
C GLU A 838 28.00 -2.08 7.27
N ILE A 839 27.68 -1.96 5.98
CA ILE A 839 26.62 -2.78 5.34
C ILE A 839 26.97 -4.27 5.45
N LEU A 840 28.17 -4.67 5.04
CA LEU A 840 28.63 -6.07 5.12
C LEU A 840 28.60 -6.62 6.55
N SER A 841 28.84 -5.77 7.56
CA SER A 841 28.79 -6.18 8.97
C SER A 841 27.39 -6.60 9.42
N GLY A 842 26.35 -5.99 8.83
CA GLY A 842 24.94 -6.27 9.11
C GLY A 842 24.29 -7.33 8.20
N ILE A 843 25.04 -7.91 7.25
CA ILE A 843 24.55 -8.99 6.39
C ILE A 843 24.80 -10.34 7.07
N ALA A 844 23.74 -11.17 7.13
CA ALA A 844 23.80 -12.50 7.73
C ALA A 844 24.59 -13.49 6.85
N ASP A 845 24.25 -13.61 5.56
CA ASP A 845 24.93 -14.49 4.61
C ASP A 845 26.00 -13.74 3.80
N LYS A 846 27.18 -13.61 4.40
CA LYS A 846 28.34 -12.94 3.78
C LYS A 846 28.92 -13.72 2.61
N SER A 847 28.58 -14.99 2.41
CA SER A 847 29.11 -15.78 1.30
C SER A 847 28.57 -15.32 -0.06
N ARG A 848 27.36 -14.74 -0.08
CA ARG A 848 26.69 -14.20 -1.26
C ARG A 848 26.74 -12.68 -1.36
N ALA A 849 27.53 -12.01 -0.53
CA ALA A 849 27.68 -10.55 -0.56
C ALA A 849 29.16 -10.15 -0.61
N VAL A 850 29.50 -9.19 -1.47
CA VAL A 850 30.89 -8.71 -1.61
C VAL A 850 30.92 -7.20 -1.84
N SER A 851 31.95 -6.54 -1.32
CA SER A 851 32.25 -5.15 -1.66
C SER A 851 33.36 -5.10 -2.70
N VAL A 852 33.12 -4.38 -3.79
CA VAL A 852 34.09 -4.03 -4.83
C VAL A 852 34.43 -2.54 -4.77
N ALA A 853 34.24 -1.92 -3.60
CA ALA A 853 34.60 -0.52 -3.40
C ALA A 853 36.11 -0.29 -3.55
N GLY A 854 36.48 0.91 -4.00
CA GLY A 854 37.88 1.29 -4.23
C GLY A 854 38.26 1.43 -5.70
N MET A 855 37.29 1.40 -6.61
CA MET A 855 37.48 1.70 -8.04
C MET A 855 38.27 2.99 -8.25
N GLN A 856 39.19 2.97 -9.21
CA GLN A 856 40.14 4.05 -9.45
C GLN A 856 39.54 5.18 -10.30
N ASN A 857 38.57 4.85 -11.16
CA ASN A 857 37.91 5.80 -12.03
C ASN A 857 36.46 5.35 -12.37
N LEU A 858 35.67 6.27 -12.94
CA LEU A 858 34.27 6.02 -13.28
C LEU A 858 34.09 5.07 -14.47
N LEU A 859 35.07 4.95 -15.39
CA LEU A 859 34.98 4.06 -16.54
C LEU A 859 35.03 2.58 -16.13
N GLU A 860 35.75 2.27 -15.05
CA GLU A 860 35.72 0.94 -14.42
C GLU A 860 34.31 0.60 -13.94
N PHE A 861 33.63 1.54 -13.27
CA PHE A 861 32.24 1.34 -12.84
C PHE A 861 31.27 1.17 -14.02
N CYS A 862 31.39 2.03 -15.05
CA CYS A 862 30.60 1.95 -16.28
C CYS A 862 30.62 0.55 -16.91
N GLU A 863 31.76 -0.12 -16.88
CA GLU A 863 31.88 -1.47 -17.43
C GLU A 863 31.47 -2.54 -16.42
N LEU A 864 31.89 -2.43 -15.16
CA LEU A 864 31.64 -3.45 -14.15
C LEU A 864 30.15 -3.59 -13.78
N VAL A 865 29.37 -2.51 -13.86
CA VAL A 865 27.93 -2.56 -13.54
C VAL A 865 27.13 -3.43 -14.51
N LYS A 866 27.62 -3.63 -15.75
CA LYS A 866 26.97 -4.50 -16.76
C LYS A 866 26.93 -5.97 -16.36
N TYR A 867 27.75 -6.37 -15.40
CA TYR A 867 27.75 -7.72 -14.83
C TYR A 867 26.70 -7.90 -13.73
N THR A 868 25.83 -6.91 -13.53
CA THR A 868 24.67 -6.98 -12.63
C THR A 868 23.37 -7.08 -13.42
N ASP A 869 22.37 -7.68 -12.80
CA ASP A 869 21.03 -7.88 -13.38
C ASP A 869 20.09 -6.75 -12.98
N TYR A 870 20.27 -6.25 -11.76
CA TYR A 870 19.54 -5.12 -11.22
C TYR A 870 20.52 -4.22 -10.46
N PHE A 871 20.29 -2.92 -10.51
CA PHE A 871 21.07 -1.95 -9.74
C PHE A 871 20.18 -1.18 -8.77
N ILE A 872 20.65 -0.96 -7.55
CA ILE A 872 19.96 -0.18 -6.51
C ILE A 872 20.89 0.92 -6.00
N GLY A 873 20.41 2.16 -5.91
CA GLY A 873 21.21 3.22 -5.30
C GLY A 873 20.40 4.41 -4.81
N ASN A 874 21.04 5.28 -4.03
CA ASN A 874 20.47 6.59 -3.71
C ASN A 874 20.30 7.42 -5.00
N ASN A 875 19.65 8.58 -4.88
CA ASN A 875 19.66 9.60 -5.92
C ASN A 875 21.07 10.21 -6.16
N SER A 876 21.95 9.47 -6.84
CA SER A 876 23.36 9.80 -7.09
C SER A 876 23.81 9.39 -8.50
N GLY A 877 24.98 9.87 -8.94
CA GLY A 877 25.53 9.59 -10.28
C GLY A 877 25.49 8.11 -10.72
N PRO A 878 25.88 7.14 -9.87
CA PRO A 878 25.85 5.72 -10.20
C PRO A 878 24.51 5.17 -10.71
N LYS A 879 23.37 5.68 -10.24
CA LYS A 879 22.06 5.24 -10.78
C LYS A 879 21.89 5.61 -12.25
N HIS A 880 22.36 6.80 -12.64
CA HIS A 880 22.25 7.28 -14.02
C HIS A 880 23.17 6.49 -14.95
N ILE A 881 24.38 6.18 -14.46
CA ILE A 881 25.34 5.33 -15.18
C ILE A 881 24.77 3.92 -15.35
N SER A 882 24.13 3.36 -14.33
CA SER A 882 23.55 2.01 -14.42
C SER A 882 22.44 1.95 -15.47
N GLY A 883 21.53 2.92 -15.45
CA GLY A 883 20.45 3.04 -16.44
C GLY A 883 20.96 3.22 -17.88
N ILE A 884 21.95 4.10 -18.13
CA ILE A 884 22.51 4.30 -19.48
C ILE A 884 23.29 3.08 -19.99
N GLN A 885 23.81 2.25 -19.09
CA GLN A 885 24.44 0.98 -19.44
C GLN A 885 23.43 -0.15 -19.68
N GLY A 886 22.13 0.14 -19.60
CA GLY A 886 21.05 -0.81 -19.87
C GLY A 886 20.65 -1.70 -18.69
N VAL A 887 21.14 -1.42 -17.48
CA VAL A 887 20.82 -2.20 -16.28
C VAL A 887 19.50 -1.69 -15.67
N PRO A 888 18.47 -2.55 -15.49
CA PRO A 888 17.28 -2.22 -14.73
C PRO A 888 17.63 -1.60 -13.36
N THR A 889 17.23 -0.35 -13.16
CA THR A 889 17.71 0.45 -12.02
C THR A 889 16.57 0.84 -11.09
N LEU A 890 16.77 0.61 -9.79
CA LEU A 890 15.92 1.06 -8.69
C LEU A 890 16.60 2.21 -7.94
N SER A 891 15.96 3.37 -7.86
CA SER A 891 16.47 4.51 -7.10
C SER A 891 15.71 4.76 -5.81
N ILE A 892 16.45 5.09 -4.76
CA ILE A 892 15.91 5.56 -3.49
C ILE A 892 15.95 7.08 -3.51
N ASP A 893 14.78 7.70 -3.67
CA ASP A 893 14.63 9.14 -3.80
C ASP A 893 13.92 9.73 -2.58
N GLY A 894 14.34 10.92 -2.17
CA GLY A 894 13.74 11.62 -1.02
C GLY A 894 13.63 13.12 -1.24
N LEU A 895 14.77 13.78 -1.43
CA LEU A 895 14.84 15.24 -1.59
C LEU A 895 14.37 15.75 -2.95
N SER A 896 14.28 14.90 -3.95
CA SER A 896 13.96 15.26 -5.34
C SER A 896 12.55 14.85 -5.70
N ALA A 897 11.98 15.53 -6.70
CA ALA A 897 10.86 14.97 -7.44
C ALA A 897 11.36 13.80 -8.32
N GLU A 898 10.57 12.74 -8.41
CA GLU A 898 10.85 11.50 -9.13
C GLU A 898 11.22 11.69 -10.62
N GLN A 899 10.58 12.65 -11.28
CA GLN A 899 10.72 12.92 -12.72
C GLN A 899 11.93 13.82 -13.03
N GLU A 900 12.44 14.57 -12.05
CA GLU A 900 13.53 15.52 -12.28
C GLU A 900 14.87 14.80 -12.51
N TRP A 901 15.05 13.64 -11.86
CA TRP A 901 16.31 12.89 -11.85
C TRP A 901 16.12 11.40 -12.14
N SER A 902 15.18 11.04 -13.01
CA SER A 902 15.02 9.64 -13.43
C SER A 902 16.28 9.13 -14.13
N ALA A 903 16.66 7.86 -13.93
CA ALA A 903 17.77 7.30 -14.68
C ALA A 903 17.40 7.20 -16.17
N PRO A 904 18.36 7.46 -17.09
CA PRO A 904 18.15 7.19 -18.51
C PRO A 904 17.99 5.69 -18.74
N GLY A 905 17.28 5.31 -19.81
CA GLY A 905 17.02 3.93 -20.19
C GLY A 905 15.55 3.52 -20.04
N PRO A 906 15.17 2.35 -20.59
CA PRO A 906 13.78 1.91 -20.66
C PRO A 906 13.23 1.47 -19.28
N VAL A 907 14.10 1.00 -18.38
CA VAL A 907 13.70 0.38 -17.11
C VAL A 907 14.35 1.08 -15.92
N HIS A 908 13.60 2.04 -15.36
CA HIS A 908 13.98 2.73 -14.12
C HIS A 908 12.76 2.81 -13.19
N MET A 909 12.94 2.39 -11.93
CA MET A 909 11.94 2.51 -10.88
C MET A 909 12.46 3.42 -9.76
N SER A 910 11.65 4.35 -9.30
CA SER A 910 11.96 5.26 -8.20
C SER A 910 11.09 4.91 -6.98
N VAL A 911 11.69 4.83 -5.80
CA VAL A 911 11.00 4.57 -4.52
C VAL A 911 11.19 5.76 -3.60
N ARG A 912 10.09 6.29 -3.07
CA ARG A 912 10.09 7.47 -2.20
C ARG A 912 8.87 7.54 -1.28
N LYS A 913 8.87 8.46 -0.34
CA LYS A 913 7.63 8.93 0.32
C LYS A 913 6.99 10.04 -0.53
N VAL A 914 5.66 10.05 -0.64
CA VAL A 914 4.89 11.12 -1.31
C VAL A 914 4.92 12.37 -0.42
N MET A 915 5.85 13.29 -0.69
CA MET A 915 6.09 14.45 0.15
C MET A 915 5.57 15.73 -0.50
N ASN A 916 4.71 16.49 0.20
CA ASN A 916 4.22 17.80 -0.28
C ASN A 916 5.31 18.89 -0.36
N CYS A 917 6.51 18.61 0.15
CA CYS A 917 7.67 19.50 0.11
C CYS A 917 8.72 19.06 -0.91
N ALA A 918 8.43 18.07 -1.76
CA ALA A 918 9.30 17.71 -2.86
C ALA A 918 9.02 18.64 -4.07
N PRO A 919 10.04 19.06 -4.84
CA PRO A 919 11.47 18.94 -4.52
C PRO A 919 11.85 19.78 -3.29
N CYS A 920 12.76 19.25 -2.47
CA CYS A 920 13.16 19.83 -1.20
C CYS A 920 13.88 21.17 -1.41
N PRO A 921 13.48 22.25 -0.71
CA PRO A 921 14.14 23.54 -0.81
C PRO A 921 15.42 23.64 0.04
N HIS A 922 15.75 22.61 0.83
CA HIS A 922 16.85 22.61 1.79
C HIS A 922 18.03 21.76 1.30
N TYR A 923 19.24 22.24 1.59
CA TYR A 923 20.49 21.55 1.20
C TYR A 923 21.12 20.79 2.37
N MET A 924 20.84 21.20 3.61
CA MET A 924 21.40 20.64 4.83
C MET A 924 20.30 20.03 5.70
N LYS A 925 20.64 18.98 6.46
CA LYS A 925 19.70 18.23 7.29
C LYS A 925 19.07 19.10 8.37
N GLU A 926 19.86 19.98 8.98
CA GLU A 926 19.48 20.88 10.08
C GLU A 926 18.47 21.94 9.65
N GLN A 927 18.37 22.19 8.33
CA GLN A 927 17.41 23.14 7.76
C GLN A 927 16.03 22.53 7.56
N CYS A 928 15.91 21.20 7.61
CA CYS A 928 14.66 20.51 7.34
C CYS A 928 13.71 20.61 8.56
N PRO A 929 12.51 21.21 8.42
CA PRO A 929 11.56 21.31 9.52
C PRO A 929 10.84 19.99 9.83
N LYS A 930 11.10 18.92 9.05
CA LYS A 930 10.47 17.59 9.18
C LYS A 930 11.51 16.56 9.63
N GLU A 931 11.89 16.65 10.90
CA GLU A 931 12.81 15.73 11.61
C GLU A 931 14.14 15.46 10.88
N GLY A 932 14.69 16.45 10.16
CA GLY A 932 15.96 16.26 9.46
C GLY A 932 15.89 15.24 8.30
N GLY A 933 14.76 15.14 7.60
CA GLY A 933 14.64 14.29 6.41
C GLY A 933 13.73 13.07 6.56
N VAL A 934 12.53 13.25 7.11
CA VAL A 934 11.46 12.23 7.16
C VAL A 934 11.30 11.44 5.85
N CYS A 935 11.49 12.07 4.69
CA CYS A 935 11.38 11.45 3.37
C CYS A 935 12.28 10.21 3.18
N LEU A 936 13.50 10.21 3.74
CA LEU A 936 14.42 9.07 3.71
C LEU A 936 14.39 8.29 5.04
N ILE A 937 14.22 8.98 6.17
CA ILE A 937 14.22 8.34 7.50
C ILE A 937 13.03 7.39 7.66
N ARG A 938 11.84 7.76 7.19
CA ARG A 938 10.63 6.93 7.29
C ARG A 938 10.41 6.02 6.08
N LEU A 939 11.29 6.03 5.08
CA LEU A 939 11.30 5.03 4.02
C LEU A 939 12.06 3.79 4.51
N GLY A 940 11.36 2.67 4.68
CA GLY A 940 11.89 1.43 5.24
C GLY A 940 12.49 0.49 4.19
N ALA A 941 13.29 -0.48 4.63
CA ALA A 941 13.84 -1.52 3.76
C ALA A 941 12.77 -2.39 3.11
N GLY A 942 11.64 -2.62 3.80
CA GLY A 942 10.49 -3.29 3.20
C GLY A 942 9.87 -2.54 2.03
N ASP A 943 9.87 -1.21 2.09
CA ASP A 943 9.34 -0.36 1.01
C ASP A 943 10.20 -0.51 -0.26
N VAL A 944 11.52 -0.53 -0.10
CA VAL A 944 12.47 -0.71 -1.22
C VAL A 944 12.46 -2.15 -1.72
N TRP A 945 12.33 -3.14 -0.83
CA TRP A 945 12.20 -4.55 -1.20
C TRP A 945 10.96 -4.82 -2.06
N ARG A 946 9.77 -4.33 -1.65
CA ARG A 946 8.54 -4.46 -2.46
C ARG A 946 8.70 -3.88 -3.87
N ALA A 947 9.40 -2.75 -3.97
CA ALA A 947 9.68 -2.13 -5.26
C ALA A 947 10.66 -2.96 -6.11
N LEU A 948 11.71 -3.53 -5.49
CA LEU A 948 12.63 -4.44 -6.17
C LEU A 948 11.93 -5.71 -6.64
N GLU A 949 11.11 -6.34 -5.79
CA GLU A 949 10.30 -7.51 -6.14
C GLU A 949 9.39 -7.21 -7.34
N ARG A 950 8.73 -6.03 -7.33
CA ARG A 950 7.94 -5.55 -8.46
C ARG A 950 8.78 -5.36 -9.72
N LEU A 951 9.97 -4.77 -9.62
CA LEU A 951 10.88 -4.60 -10.75
C LEU A 951 11.32 -5.95 -11.33
N MET A 952 11.66 -6.92 -10.47
CA MET A 952 12.09 -8.27 -10.88
C MET A 952 10.96 -9.08 -11.53
N LEU A 953 9.72 -8.94 -11.07
CA LEU A 953 8.56 -9.61 -11.65
C LEU A 953 8.14 -9.02 -13.01
N LEU A 954 8.27 -7.70 -13.18
CA LEU A 954 7.94 -7.01 -14.43
C LEU A 954 9.04 -7.13 -15.49
N TYR A 955 10.29 -7.22 -15.05
CA TYR A 955 11.46 -7.33 -15.93
C TYR A 955 12.35 -8.49 -15.47
N PRO A 956 11.88 -9.75 -15.60
CA PRO A 956 12.65 -10.92 -15.20
C PRO A 956 13.84 -11.10 -16.14
N LYS A 957 15.03 -11.37 -15.59
CA LYS A 957 16.17 -11.76 -16.42
C LYS A 957 16.08 -13.24 -16.77
N HIS A 958 15.67 -13.56 -18.00
CA HIS A 958 15.82 -14.91 -18.53
C HIS A 958 17.30 -15.18 -18.83
N LYS A 959 17.97 -16.02 -18.05
CA LYS A 959 19.32 -16.54 -18.41
C LYS A 959 19.32 -17.48 -19.63
N GLY A 960 18.28 -17.45 -20.48
CA GLY A 960 18.07 -18.41 -21.57
C GLY A 960 18.01 -17.82 -22.99
N GLU A 961 17.87 -16.50 -23.16
CA GLU A 961 17.73 -15.88 -24.49
C GLU A 961 18.70 -14.70 -24.66
N GLN A 962 19.99 -15.00 -24.53
CA GLN A 962 21.05 -14.21 -25.17
C GLN A 962 21.97 -15.19 -25.91
N ASN A 963 21.52 -15.61 -27.08
CA ASN A 963 22.33 -16.03 -28.23
C ASN A 963 21.37 -16.18 -29.42
N GLY A 964 21.19 -15.08 -30.14
CA GLY A 964 20.49 -15.00 -31.43
C GLY A 964 21.00 -13.78 -32.16
#